data_AF-A0A6I4I5F5-F1
#
_entry.id   AF-A0A6I4I5F5-F1
#
_cell.length_a   1.000
_cell.length_b   1.000
_cell.length_c   1.000
_cell.angle_alpha   90.00
_cell.angle_beta   90.00
_cell.angle_gamma   90.00
#
_symmetry.space_group_name_H-M   'P 1'
#
loop_
_entity.id
_entity.type
_entity.pdbx_description
1 polymer ?
#
loop_
_entity_poly.entity_id
_entity_poly.type
_entity_poly.pdbx_seq_one_letter_code
_entity_poly.pdbx_strand_id
1 'polypeptide(L)'
;MHRSKFHKSFWAGIITLLWTVNVVAQKPLVTAEKKAQLDQLAVQIQETYAAGLQKALLQAPQRNWVTRRTSKDGTEIALQRINTLGFPVFYKTYSNVIAAATTRTNSIQTGGDLGLNLSGSSTALNGKLAIWDGGSVLTTHQEFSGKAITLRNPTATVSQHSTHVAGTMIARGVYAPAKGMSFGANTLQSYDFNSDIAEITAAASGLLLSNHSYGTIAGWNYNDDEARWEWYGLPGDNEDYKFGFYDSESRALDQVAVNAPYYLIVSASGNNRSYNGPAVGSNYYGFTSRTDPTMISKGPRPANISSNNGYDIIPGFSNAKNVLTVGAINQLPYGPSSRQGVSVTSFSSIGPTDDGRIKPDVCGDGDQVLSTGNSSNTSYVTLSGTSMATPNVTGSLYLLQEYYAQKNSGSFMRSATLKGLVCHTAFDAGNVGPDYTFGWGVLDARKAAQAITDKGTKSQMSERTLQQGQTETITVVASGNGPLIATIAWTDPQATVAADGTLNDRTPKLVNDLDIRISDGTTTYSPWVLNWLTPANAATRGDNVRDNVEQVYLDNAIPGKTYTIRVTHKGTLQTGNQPYSMIVTGVGGTAYCTSAPTSNADSRINNVTLSNINNTPAAGCTTYSDFTAQVVQLEQGVTYPLSITLGTCGANFNKIAKVFIDWNGDGTFDPTAELAATTNVINGTSTFNGNVTVPATVVPGNYSLMRVVMTETDNTATINPCGSYNKGETQDYRVQFTGASRDVGALRVTNNSVGGGCAGVSNVSVRLKNYGTTAVSNIPVTVTITPANGGQVITFNETYTQTLAPQAEDDFVLNGTFNATAGASYTITATTSLANDQVAINNTVTANIVIGSIPVPTNLSAVYCDDTQQYLLSGSGEGSVLWYTVPTGGTPIAAGTSAFTKTAPVNNTYYAALNDYSASVGPATKYAFTGGGYNQFGQSVTVFTKIPIVIQSARLYVGNAGNISVVATNANGEEVARSNIAVTATRSVAGSGAQNDDITDQGRVYNLNLVLPQPGTYRLNVSYTNGATLYRSNAGVNGYPFGNDVFSIRGNNATLASNPSDTTAYRSFYYFFYDVKIGSNGCPSANRVPVQVTGPVITQNGTTLQSNQASNNQWYLNGVIIQGATSPTFIPQQSGNYQLRNVQVTGCTAVSPVYTYIKADAVVNTPTEIKLTAYPVPTATDLNVSFVAPEAADLTLSLISTQGQEVYSSKANIQAGFYNNVIRVNNFAAGTYVLRVILGQKVYSAKIIVVK
;
A
#
# COMPACT_ATOMS: atom_id res chain seq x y z
N MET A 1 0.82 32.61 -74.20
CA MET A 1 -0.26 33.38 -74.87
C MET A 1 -1.61 32.98 -74.30
N HIS A 2 -2.56 33.91 -74.29
CA HIS A 2 -4.01 33.82 -74.04
C HIS A 2 -4.67 32.63 -73.28
N ARG A 3 -5.27 32.99 -72.15
CA ARG A 3 -6.58 32.45 -71.68
C ARG A 3 -7.65 32.55 -72.78
N SER A 4 -8.59 31.60 -72.86
CA SER A 4 -10.02 31.89 -73.19
C SER A 4 -10.94 30.67 -72.94
N LYS A 5 -11.78 30.63 -71.89
CA LYS A 5 -13.25 30.96 -71.85
C LYS A 5 -14.17 29.78 -72.30
N PHE A 6 -15.38 29.50 -71.76
CA PHE A 6 -16.22 30.08 -70.68
C PHE A 6 -17.43 29.16 -70.30
N HIS A 7 -18.27 29.64 -69.34
CA HIS A 7 -19.60 29.16 -68.85
C HIS A 7 -19.58 28.07 -67.74
N LYS A 8 -20.49 28.06 -66.72
CA LYS A 8 -21.38 29.12 -66.16
C LYS A 8 -21.82 28.81 -64.70
N SER A 9 -21.91 29.87 -63.88
CA SER A 9 -22.85 30.24 -62.78
C SER A 9 -23.83 29.20 -62.17
N PHE A 10 -24.07 29.10 -60.84
CA PHE A 10 -24.61 30.12 -59.91
C PHE A 10 -24.38 29.75 -58.41
N TRP A 11 -24.72 30.62 -57.44
CA TRP A 11 -24.31 30.56 -56.01
C TRP A 11 -25.36 30.11 -54.97
N ALA A 12 -24.87 29.42 -53.92
CA ALA A 12 -25.34 29.28 -52.52
C ALA A 12 -25.11 27.82 -52.05
N GLY A 13 -24.54 27.46 -50.90
CA GLY A 13 -24.11 28.16 -49.69
C GLY A 13 -23.83 27.10 -48.61
N ILE A 14 -23.30 27.49 -47.44
CA ILE A 14 -22.93 26.61 -46.29
C ILE A 14 -21.61 25.83 -46.45
N ILE A 15 -20.66 26.20 -45.59
CA ILE A 15 -19.42 25.45 -45.30
C ILE A 15 -19.76 24.38 -44.26
N THR A 16 -19.60 23.10 -44.58
CA THR A 16 -19.58 22.01 -43.58
C THR A 16 -18.16 21.49 -43.38
N LEU A 17 -17.45 22.12 -42.44
CA LEU A 17 -16.22 21.56 -41.87
C LEU A 17 -16.61 20.49 -40.84
N LEU A 18 -16.86 19.26 -41.28
CA LEU A 18 -17.27 18.17 -40.39
C LEU A 18 -16.09 17.65 -39.56
N TRP A 19 -16.02 18.10 -38.31
CA TRP A 19 -15.25 17.45 -37.25
C TRP A 19 -15.89 16.10 -36.91
N THR A 20 -15.28 14.98 -37.29
CA THR A 20 -15.66 13.67 -36.75
C THR A 20 -14.98 13.45 -35.40
N VAL A 21 -15.63 13.92 -34.33
CA VAL A 21 -15.27 13.57 -32.95
C VAL A 21 -15.74 12.13 -32.70
N ASN A 22 -14.81 11.16 -32.69
CA ASN A 22 -15.11 9.80 -32.25
C ASN A 22 -15.15 9.78 -30.71
N VAL A 23 -16.34 9.94 -30.15
CA VAL A 23 -16.60 9.75 -28.71
C VAL A 23 -16.53 8.26 -28.40
N VAL A 24 -15.50 7.85 -27.66
CA VAL A 24 -15.37 6.46 -27.17
C VAL A 24 -16.34 6.26 -26.00
N ALA A 25 -17.47 5.59 -26.27
CA ALA A 25 -18.39 5.14 -25.23
C ALA A 25 -17.91 3.81 -24.61
N GLN A 26 -17.99 3.73 -23.28
CA GLN A 26 -17.56 2.60 -22.47
C GLN A 26 -18.46 1.37 -22.68
N LYS A 27 -17.88 0.19 -22.94
CA LYS A 27 -18.60 -1.10 -22.86
C LYS A 27 -18.44 -1.72 -21.46
N PRO A 28 -19.52 -2.16 -20.80
CA PRO A 28 -19.43 -2.85 -19.51
C PRO A 28 -18.82 -4.26 -19.66
N LEU A 29 -18.11 -4.71 -18.62
CA LEU A 29 -17.16 -5.83 -18.71
C LEU A 29 -17.77 -7.24 -18.56
N VAL A 30 -18.96 -7.38 -17.97
CA VAL A 30 -19.67 -8.67 -17.80
C VAL A 30 -21.18 -8.42 -17.88
N THR A 31 -21.97 -9.35 -18.43
CA THR A 31 -23.44 -9.25 -18.41
C THR A 31 -23.98 -9.43 -16.98
N ALA A 32 -25.11 -8.80 -16.67
CA ALA A 32 -25.70 -8.85 -15.33
C ALA A 32 -25.98 -10.29 -14.84
N GLU A 33 -26.40 -11.18 -15.76
CA GLU A 33 -26.66 -12.60 -15.46
C GLU A 33 -25.37 -13.37 -15.11
N LYS A 34 -24.27 -13.10 -15.82
CA LYS A 34 -22.96 -13.69 -15.50
C LYS A 34 -22.42 -13.19 -14.16
N LYS A 35 -22.70 -11.95 -13.77
CA LYS A 35 -22.40 -11.45 -12.42
C LYS A 35 -23.23 -12.17 -11.36
N ALA A 36 -24.54 -12.32 -11.55
CA ALA A 36 -25.40 -13.03 -10.60
C ALA A 36 -24.99 -14.51 -10.38
N GLN A 37 -24.53 -15.19 -11.45
CA GLN A 37 -23.98 -16.55 -11.36
C GLN A 37 -22.68 -16.64 -10.54
N LEU A 38 -21.82 -15.62 -10.63
CA LEU A 38 -20.59 -15.52 -9.81
C LEU A 38 -20.91 -15.27 -8.34
N ASP A 39 -21.88 -14.39 -8.07
CA ASP A 39 -22.31 -14.06 -6.71
C ASP A 39 -22.93 -15.30 -6.00
N GLN A 40 -23.65 -16.18 -6.70
CA GLN A 40 -24.15 -17.46 -6.14
C GLN A 40 -23.03 -18.49 -5.89
N LEU A 41 -22.05 -18.62 -6.78
CA LEU A 41 -20.95 -19.59 -6.61
C LEU A 41 -20.06 -19.25 -5.41
N ALA A 42 -19.88 -17.97 -5.12
CA ALA A 42 -19.09 -17.51 -3.96
C ALA A 42 -19.67 -17.99 -2.62
N VAL A 43 -21.00 -18.03 -2.48
CA VAL A 43 -21.69 -18.53 -1.28
C VAL A 43 -21.40 -20.01 -1.05
N GLN A 44 -21.50 -20.83 -2.11
CA GLN A 44 -21.33 -22.27 -2.05
C GLN A 44 -19.89 -22.71 -1.69
N ILE A 45 -18.90 -21.91 -2.09
CA ILE A 45 -17.47 -22.13 -1.74
C ILE A 45 -17.22 -21.80 -0.26
N GLN A 46 -17.83 -20.73 0.26
CA GLN A 46 -17.68 -20.29 1.66
C GLN A 46 -18.22 -21.34 2.65
N GLU A 47 -19.37 -21.95 2.34
CA GLU A 47 -19.97 -23.02 3.15
C GLU A 47 -19.06 -24.26 3.23
N THR A 48 -18.44 -24.63 2.11
CA THR A 48 -17.52 -25.78 2.02
C THR A 48 -16.24 -25.55 2.83
N TYR A 49 -15.69 -24.32 2.80
CA TYR A 49 -14.53 -23.93 3.62
C TYR A 49 -14.83 -23.99 5.12
N ALA A 50 -16.00 -23.48 5.55
CA ALA A 50 -16.41 -23.49 6.95
C ALA A 50 -16.50 -24.92 7.53
N ALA A 51 -17.07 -25.86 6.77
CA ALA A 51 -17.15 -27.28 7.18
C ALA A 51 -15.76 -27.94 7.30
N GLY A 52 -14.82 -27.62 6.40
CA GLY A 52 -13.45 -28.14 6.43
C GLY A 52 -12.62 -27.62 7.61
N LEU A 53 -12.78 -26.34 7.96
CA LEU A 53 -12.15 -25.71 9.13
C LEU A 53 -12.71 -26.28 10.43
N GLN A 54 -14.04 -26.40 10.54
CA GLN A 54 -14.70 -26.93 11.75
C GLN A 54 -14.23 -28.37 12.07
N LYS A 55 -14.08 -29.22 11.04
CA LYS A 55 -13.53 -30.58 11.18
C LYS A 55 -12.09 -30.57 11.73
N ALA A 56 -11.28 -29.60 11.36
CA ALA A 56 -9.88 -29.46 11.80
C ALA A 56 -9.76 -29.01 13.25
N LEU A 57 -10.54 -28.01 13.64
CA LEU A 57 -10.57 -27.51 15.00
C LEU A 57 -11.09 -28.56 16.00
N LEU A 58 -11.96 -29.49 15.55
CA LEU A 58 -12.43 -30.61 16.37
C LEU A 58 -11.38 -31.72 16.60
N GLN A 59 -10.47 -31.99 15.64
CA GLN A 59 -9.43 -33.01 15.83
C GLN A 59 -8.12 -32.45 16.42
N ALA A 60 -7.87 -31.15 16.32
CA ALA A 60 -6.64 -30.54 16.83
C ALA A 60 -6.33 -30.85 18.31
N PRO A 61 -7.30 -30.84 19.25
CA PRO A 61 -7.03 -31.22 20.65
C PRO A 61 -6.72 -32.72 20.82
N GLN A 62 -7.33 -33.59 20.00
CA GLN A 62 -7.16 -35.04 20.09
C GLN A 62 -5.81 -35.52 19.53
N ARG A 63 -5.21 -34.74 18.63
CA ARG A 63 -3.94 -35.04 17.95
C ARG A 63 -2.82 -34.06 18.27
N ASN A 64 -3.02 -33.22 19.28
CA ASN A 64 -2.06 -32.24 19.80
C ASN A 64 -1.53 -31.25 18.74
N TRP A 65 -2.40 -30.81 17.83
CA TRP A 65 -2.07 -29.86 16.76
C TRP A 65 -2.26 -28.41 17.22
N VAL A 66 -1.23 -27.59 17.03
CA VAL A 66 -1.16 -26.22 17.54
C VAL A 66 -1.96 -25.27 16.64
N THR A 67 -3.24 -25.06 16.95
CA THR A 67 -4.20 -24.30 16.11
C THR A 67 -3.76 -22.88 15.78
N ARG A 68 -2.92 -22.26 16.61
CA ARG A 68 -2.22 -21.01 16.32
C ARG A 68 -0.89 -20.94 17.06
N ARG A 69 0.18 -20.47 16.41
CA ARG A 69 1.46 -20.15 17.06
C ARG A 69 2.12 -18.93 16.44
N THR A 70 2.64 -18.03 17.28
CA THR A 70 3.48 -16.91 16.84
C THR A 70 4.95 -17.35 16.84
N SER A 71 5.64 -17.22 15.72
CA SER A 71 7.09 -17.41 15.62
C SER A 71 7.85 -16.22 16.21
N LYS A 72 9.14 -16.41 16.52
CA LYS A 72 9.99 -15.39 17.19
C LYS A 72 10.20 -14.10 16.38
N ASP A 73 9.96 -14.14 15.07
CA ASP A 73 9.93 -12.97 14.19
C ASP A 73 8.70 -12.07 14.44
N GLY A 74 7.61 -12.64 14.97
CA GLY A 74 6.31 -12.00 15.18
C GLY A 74 5.18 -12.56 14.31
N THR A 75 5.43 -13.61 13.52
CA THR A 75 4.46 -14.13 12.55
C THR A 75 3.53 -15.21 13.11
N GLU A 76 2.22 -15.10 12.86
CA GLU A 76 1.24 -16.10 13.31
C GLU A 76 0.98 -17.20 12.27
N ILE A 77 1.29 -18.44 12.62
CA ILE A 77 0.93 -19.68 11.91
C ILE A 77 -0.41 -20.20 12.44
N ALA A 78 -1.45 -20.37 11.62
CA ALA A 78 -2.83 -20.69 12.07
C ALA A 78 -3.50 -21.85 11.29
N LEU A 79 -4.17 -22.80 11.94
CA LEU A 79 -4.83 -24.00 11.38
C LEU A 79 -6.12 -23.67 10.60
N GLN A 80 -6.33 -24.36 9.49
CA GLN A 80 -7.29 -23.96 8.44
C GLN A 80 -8.23 -25.07 7.98
N ARG A 81 -7.75 -26.32 7.85
CA ARG A 81 -8.57 -27.49 7.49
C ARG A 81 -7.82 -28.79 7.79
N ILE A 82 -8.56 -29.91 7.72
CA ILE A 82 -7.97 -31.24 7.49
C ILE A 82 -8.09 -31.53 5.99
N ASN A 83 -7.03 -32.06 5.38
CA ASN A 83 -7.12 -32.60 4.01
C ASN A 83 -7.92 -33.92 3.98
N THR A 84 -8.18 -34.44 2.77
CA THR A 84 -8.98 -35.66 2.56
C THR A 84 -8.38 -36.93 3.16
N LEU A 85 -7.10 -36.92 3.56
CA LEU A 85 -6.37 -38.05 4.17
C LEU A 85 -6.26 -37.96 5.69
N GLY A 86 -6.68 -36.86 6.33
CA GLY A 86 -6.69 -36.74 7.79
C GLY A 86 -5.57 -35.89 8.42
N PHE A 87 -4.89 -35.02 7.66
CA PHE A 87 -3.78 -34.18 8.15
C PHE A 87 -4.08 -32.65 8.15
N PRO A 88 -3.49 -31.86 9.07
CA PRO A 88 -3.76 -30.43 9.27
C PRO A 88 -3.05 -29.49 8.28
N VAL A 89 -3.63 -28.30 8.04
CA VAL A 89 -3.11 -27.27 7.12
C VAL A 89 -3.06 -25.89 7.80
N PHE A 90 -1.95 -25.11 7.73
CA PHE A 90 -1.77 -23.83 8.47
C PHE A 90 -1.21 -22.64 7.61
N TYR A 91 -1.49 -21.35 7.92
CA TYR A 91 -1.09 -20.11 7.15
C TYR A 91 -0.36 -18.98 7.98
N LYS A 92 0.39 -17.99 7.39
CA LYS A 92 1.31 -16.94 7.99
C LYS A 92 1.22 -15.49 7.37
N THR A 93 1.90 -14.40 7.85
CA THR A 93 1.71 -12.94 7.47
C THR A 93 2.96 -11.98 7.40
N TYR A 94 2.95 -10.88 6.57
CA TYR A 94 3.67 -9.54 6.64
C TYR A 94 3.45 -8.57 5.42
N SER A 95 4.47 -7.99 4.69
CA SER A 95 4.47 -6.86 3.66
C SER A 95 5.22 -7.02 2.28
N ASN A 96 4.68 -6.70 1.07
CA ASN A 96 5.36 -6.66 -0.27
C ASN A 96 5.66 -5.22 -0.77
N VAL A 97 4.85 -4.24 -0.36
CA VAL A 97 5.04 -2.82 -0.72
C VAL A 97 6.33 -2.24 -0.12
N ILE A 98 6.78 -2.80 1.01
CA ILE A 98 8.08 -2.48 1.61
C ILE A 98 9.22 -2.88 0.68
N ALA A 99 9.16 -4.07 0.07
CA ALA A 99 10.14 -4.51 -0.92
C ALA A 99 10.22 -3.55 -2.13
N ALA A 100 9.09 -2.95 -2.55
CA ALA A 100 9.08 -1.93 -3.59
C ALA A 100 9.74 -0.61 -3.14
N ALA A 101 9.68 -0.25 -1.86
CA ALA A 101 10.39 0.91 -1.31
C ALA A 101 11.89 0.62 -1.13
N THR A 102 12.24 -0.56 -0.61
CA THR A 102 13.62 -1.03 -0.42
C THR A 102 14.44 -0.92 -1.71
N THR A 103 13.86 -1.26 -2.87
CA THR A 103 14.53 -1.14 -4.19
C THR A 103 14.18 0.14 -4.97
N ARG A 104 13.48 1.09 -4.34
CA ARG A 104 12.96 2.33 -4.96
C ARG A 104 12.15 2.10 -6.24
N THR A 105 11.49 0.95 -6.33
CA THR A 105 10.59 0.57 -7.43
C THR A 105 9.28 1.34 -7.36
N ASN A 106 8.84 1.70 -6.14
CA ASN A 106 7.71 2.61 -5.94
C ASN A 106 7.88 3.98 -6.63
N SER A 107 9.12 4.48 -6.80
CA SER A 107 9.42 5.73 -7.51
C SER A 107 9.08 5.72 -9.00
N ILE A 108 9.09 4.53 -9.63
CA ILE A 108 8.85 4.38 -11.08
C ILE A 108 7.46 3.81 -11.39
N GLN A 109 6.79 3.23 -10.41
CA GLN A 109 5.40 2.76 -10.51
C GLN A 109 4.39 3.91 -10.71
N THR A 110 3.13 3.58 -11.02
CA THR A 110 2.01 4.53 -11.03
C THR A 110 1.91 5.32 -9.72
N GLY A 111 1.97 6.65 -9.83
CA GLY A 111 2.00 7.59 -8.70
C GLY A 111 3.36 7.80 -8.02
N GLY A 112 4.45 7.21 -8.55
CA GLY A 112 5.82 7.42 -8.05
C GLY A 112 6.40 8.80 -8.37
N ASP A 113 7.46 9.21 -7.64
CA ASP A 113 8.03 10.56 -7.71
C ASP A 113 8.71 10.92 -9.03
N LEU A 114 9.08 9.93 -9.85
CA LEU A 114 9.56 10.18 -11.23
C LEU A 114 8.42 10.32 -12.26
N GLY A 115 7.15 10.11 -11.87
CA GLY A 115 5.99 10.28 -12.75
C GLY A 115 5.91 9.35 -13.96
N LEU A 116 6.76 8.31 -14.03
CA LEU A 116 6.87 7.41 -15.18
C LEU A 116 5.65 6.49 -15.35
N ASN A 117 4.93 6.23 -14.26
CA ASN A 117 3.71 5.43 -14.19
C ASN A 117 3.83 4.00 -14.75
N LEU A 118 5.00 3.37 -14.59
CA LEU A 118 5.28 2.02 -15.07
C LEU A 118 4.49 0.97 -14.29
N SER A 119 4.26 -0.18 -14.93
CA SER A 119 3.57 -1.31 -14.30
C SER A 119 3.90 -2.68 -14.92
N GLY A 120 4.59 -2.72 -16.05
CA GLY A 120 4.84 -3.94 -16.84
C GLY A 120 3.68 -4.30 -17.76
N SER A 121 2.67 -3.45 -17.90
CA SER A 121 1.47 -3.70 -18.71
C SER A 121 1.69 -3.56 -20.23
N SER A 122 2.84 -3.02 -20.66
CA SER A 122 3.21 -2.89 -22.07
C SER A 122 3.08 -4.23 -22.82
N THR A 123 2.33 -4.23 -23.91
CA THR A 123 2.15 -5.42 -24.77
C THR A 123 3.47 -5.90 -25.39
N ALA A 124 4.46 -5.01 -25.53
CA ALA A 124 5.79 -5.37 -26.00
C ALA A 124 6.50 -6.35 -25.05
N LEU A 125 6.17 -6.34 -23.76
CA LEU A 125 6.75 -7.25 -22.77
C LEU A 125 6.07 -8.63 -22.71
N ASN A 126 4.85 -8.77 -23.24
CA ASN A 126 4.11 -10.04 -23.19
C ASN A 126 4.96 -11.23 -23.69
N GLY A 127 4.93 -12.32 -22.92
CA GLY A 127 5.68 -13.55 -23.13
C GLY A 127 7.12 -13.58 -22.59
N LYS A 128 7.69 -12.44 -22.16
CA LYS A 128 9.15 -12.28 -21.98
C LYS A 128 9.66 -12.44 -20.55
N LEU A 129 8.79 -12.82 -19.61
CA LEU A 129 9.11 -13.09 -18.20
C LEU A 129 8.82 -14.56 -17.86
N ALA A 130 9.77 -15.20 -17.18
CA ALA A 130 9.65 -16.57 -16.70
C ALA A 130 10.05 -16.74 -15.21
N ILE A 131 9.61 -17.85 -14.62
CA ILE A 131 10.02 -18.34 -13.30
C ILE A 131 10.35 -19.82 -13.40
N TRP A 132 11.50 -20.22 -12.83
CA TRP A 132 11.84 -21.60 -12.47
C TRP A 132 11.90 -21.69 -10.94
N ASP A 133 11.19 -22.65 -10.37
CA ASP A 133 10.98 -22.76 -8.92
C ASP A 133 10.53 -24.18 -8.53
N GLY A 134 10.27 -24.46 -7.25
CA GLY A 134 9.92 -25.81 -6.77
C GLY A 134 8.54 -26.37 -7.14
N GLY A 135 7.85 -25.79 -8.13
CA GLY A 135 6.57 -26.28 -8.62
C GLY A 135 5.74 -25.23 -9.37
N SER A 136 4.46 -25.55 -9.60
CA SER A 136 3.51 -24.69 -10.30
C SER A 136 3.05 -23.51 -9.44
N VAL A 137 2.84 -22.35 -10.08
CA VAL A 137 2.15 -21.20 -9.50
C VAL A 137 0.64 -21.48 -9.37
N LEU A 138 -0.01 -21.06 -8.27
CA LEU A 138 -1.48 -21.09 -8.14
C LEU A 138 -2.11 -20.03 -9.07
N THR A 139 -2.32 -20.37 -10.33
CA THR A 139 -2.84 -19.45 -11.37
C THR A 139 -4.22 -18.88 -11.05
N THR A 140 -5.02 -19.58 -10.24
CA THR A 140 -6.36 -19.16 -9.79
C THR A 140 -6.35 -18.16 -8.64
N HIS A 141 -5.18 -17.77 -8.11
CA HIS A 141 -5.09 -16.78 -7.04
C HIS A 141 -5.64 -15.41 -7.48
N GLN A 142 -6.35 -14.71 -6.59
CA GLN A 142 -7.08 -13.48 -6.92
C GLN A 142 -6.18 -12.35 -7.43
N GLU A 143 -4.90 -12.35 -7.04
CA GLU A 143 -3.88 -11.41 -7.53
C GLU A 143 -3.49 -11.62 -9.00
N PHE A 144 -3.77 -12.80 -9.55
CA PHE A 144 -3.48 -13.17 -10.94
C PHE A 144 -4.74 -13.17 -11.83
N SER A 145 -5.91 -12.86 -11.26
CA SER A 145 -7.15 -12.70 -12.03
C SER A 145 -6.99 -11.64 -13.13
N GLY A 146 -7.13 -12.08 -14.38
CA GLY A 146 -6.89 -11.29 -15.60
C GLY A 146 -5.53 -11.50 -16.27
N LYS A 147 -4.62 -12.28 -15.69
CA LYS A 147 -3.27 -12.55 -16.22
C LYS A 147 -3.19 -13.94 -16.84
N ALA A 148 -2.38 -14.08 -17.89
CA ALA A 148 -2.08 -15.35 -18.55
C ALA A 148 -0.80 -15.97 -17.98
N ILE A 149 -0.94 -16.80 -16.95
CA ILE A 149 0.16 -17.60 -16.41
C ILE A 149 0.17 -18.97 -17.10
N THR A 150 1.22 -19.22 -17.89
CA THR A 150 1.39 -20.47 -18.66
C THR A 150 2.20 -21.46 -17.84
N LEU A 151 1.55 -22.49 -17.30
CA LEU A 151 2.25 -23.63 -16.67
C LEU A 151 2.88 -24.50 -17.77
N ARG A 152 4.20 -24.62 -17.74
CA ARG A 152 4.99 -25.36 -18.75
C ARG A 152 5.19 -26.83 -18.36
N ASN A 153 5.20 -27.10 -17.06
CA ASN A 153 5.23 -28.41 -16.43
C ASN A 153 3.87 -28.64 -15.74
N PRO A 154 2.74 -28.79 -16.46
CA PRO A 154 1.39 -28.76 -15.87
C PRO A 154 1.10 -29.94 -14.92
N THR A 155 1.96 -30.95 -14.88
CA THR A 155 1.95 -32.05 -13.91
C THR A 155 2.64 -31.71 -12.58
N ALA A 156 3.39 -30.61 -12.51
CA ALA A 156 4.07 -30.16 -11.29
C ALA A 156 3.06 -29.65 -10.26
N THR A 157 3.24 -30.03 -9.01
CA THR A 157 2.34 -29.66 -7.91
C THR A 157 2.37 -28.16 -7.62
N VAL A 158 1.25 -27.61 -7.14
CA VAL A 158 1.17 -26.18 -6.83
C VAL A 158 1.96 -25.84 -5.57
N SER A 159 3.04 -25.07 -5.73
CA SER A 159 3.98 -24.75 -4.66
C SER A 159 3.67 -23.41 -3.99
N GLN A 160 3.83 -23.36 -2.66
CA GLN A 160 3.69 -22.12 -1.89
C GLN A 160 4.81 -21.14 -2.24
N HIS A 161 6.02 -21.66 -2.42
CA HIS A 161 7.21 -20.87 -2.74
C HIS A 161 7.06 -20.22 -4.13
N SER A 162 6.77 -21.02 -5.15
CA SER A 162 6.62 -20.55 -6.54
C SER A 162 5.47 -19.55 -6.68
N THR A 163 4.36 -19.80 -5.98
CA THR A 163 3.24 -18.85 -5.90
C THR A 163 3.66 -17.53 -5.24
N HIS A 164 4.41 -17.57 -4.15
CA HIS A 164 4.90 -16.37 -3.45
C HIS A 164 5.85 -15.54 -4.33
N VAL A 165 6.85 -16.19 -4.93
CA VAL A 165 7.81 -15.59 -5.85
C VAL A 165 7.12 -14.93 -7.05
N ALA A 166 6.16 -15.62 -7.67
CA ALA A 166 5.34 -15.05 -8.75
C ALA A 166 4.54 -13.83 -8.30
N GLY A 167 3.95 -13.84 -7.10
CA GLY A 167 3.24 -12.67 -6.57
C GLY A 167 4.14 -11.46 -6.33
N THR A 168 5.37 -11.66 -5.85
CA THR A 168 6.33 -10.56 -5.65
C THR A 168 6.71 -9.89 -6.97
N MET A 169 6.79 -10.66 -8.05
CA MET A 169 6.96 -10.08 -9.39
C MET A 169 5.68 -9.41 -9.93
N ILE A 170 4.52 -10.09 -9.91
CA ILE A 170 3.38 -9.72 -10.78
C ILE A 170 2.00 -9.63 -10.11
N ALA A 171 1.86 -9.73 -8.78
CA ALA A 171 0.56 -9.58 -8.12
C ALA A 171 -0.08 -8.21 -8.40
N ARG A 172 -1.36 -8.17 -8.82
CA ARG A 172 -2.03 -6.92 -9.25
C ARG A 172 -2.29 -5.91 -8.12
N GLY A 173 -2.26 -6.35 -6.86
CA GLY A 173 -2.54 -5.54 -5.68
C GLY A 173 -4.01 -5.49 -5.27
N VAL A 174 -4.74 -6.61 -5.37
CA VAL A 174 -6.10 -6.73 -4.78
C VAL A 174 -6.03 -6.42 -3.29
N TYR A 175 -5.10 -7.09 -2.62
CA TYR A 175 -4.61 -6.67 -1.32
C TYR A 175 -3.41 -5.76 -1.58
N ALA A 176 -3.59 -4.45 -1.43
CA ALA A 176 -2.57 -3.45 -1.76
C ALA A 176 -1.18 -3.74 -1.13
N PRO A 177 -1.06 -4.23 0.12
CA PRO A 177 0.23 -4.64 0.70
C PRO A 177 0.93 -5.79 -0.02
N ALA A 178 0.22 -6.62 -0.79
CA ALA A 178 0.79 -7.73 -1.56
C ALA A 178 1.13 -7.37 -3.02
N LYS A 179 0.89 -6.13 -3.46
CA LYS A 179 1.14 -5.66 -4.84
C LYS A 179 2.58 -5.94 -5.28
N GLY A 180 2.74 -6.65 -6.39
CA GLY A 180 4.05 -7.00 -6.95
C GLY A 180 4.74 -5.82 -7.63
N MET A 181 6.01 -6.00 -7.96
CA MET A 181 6.83 -4.94 -8.59
C MET A 181 6.30 -4.55 -9.98
N SER A 182 6.03 -5.54 -10.84
CA SER A 182 5.36 -5.40 -12.14
C SER A 182 3.89 -5.81 -12.05
N PHE A 183 3.13 -5.13 -11.19
CA PHE A 183 1.71 -5.43 -10.91
C PHE A 183 0.79 -5.37 -12.15
N GLY A 184 1.19 -4.68 -13.21
CA GLY A 184 0.50 -4.62 -14.51
C GLY A 184 0.89 -5.70 -15.51
N ALA A 185 1.92 -6.53 -15.24
CA ALA A 185 2.36 -7.57 -16.17
C ALA A 185 1.23 -8.57 -16.51
N ASN A 186 0.99 -8.77 -17.81
CA ASN A 186 -0.12 -9.60 -18.29
C ASN A 186 0.20 -11.09 -18.41
N THR A 187 1.48 -11.46 -18.46
CA THR A 187 1.93 -12.83 -18.77
C THR A 187 3.08 -13.29 -17.87
N LEU A 188 3.10 -14.57 -17.52
CA LEU A 188 4.24 -15.23 -16.87
C LEU A 188 4.37 -16.67 -17.39
N GLN A 189 5.58 -17.10 -17.73
CA GLN A 189 5.87 -18.52 -18.00
C GLN A 189 6.34 -19.18 -16.70
N SER A 190 5.67 -20.25 -16.27
CA SER A 190 5.98 -20.94 -15.01
C SER A 190 6.47 -22.36 -15.28
N TYR A 191 7.69 -22.63 -14.86
CA TYR A 191 8.35 -23.92 -14.92
C TYR A 191 8.61 -24.44 -13.50
N ASP A 192 8.78 -25.76 -13.35
CA ASP A 192 9.43 -26.29 -12.15
C ASP A 192 10.96 -26.30 -12.36
N PHE A 193 11.77 -26.58 -11.34
CA PHE A 193 13.24 -26.59 -11.47
C PHE A 193 13.81 -27.89 -12.10
N ASN A 194 12.98 -28.85 -12.53
CA ASN A 194 13.47 -30.13 -13.00
C ASN A 194 13.95 -30.02 -14.46
N SER A 195 15.19 -30.40 -14.73
CA SER A 195 15.82 -30.22 -16.07
C SER A 195 15.92 -28.76 -16.52
N ASP A 196 15.92 -27.83 -15.56
CA ASP A 196 15.90 -26.38 -15.75
C ASP A 196 16.86 -25.89 -16.84
N ILE A 197 18.14 -26.26 -16.83
CA ILE A 197 19.13 -25.82 -17.84
C ILE A 197 18.66 -26.10 -19.28
N ALA A 198 18.02 -27.24 -19.53
CA ALA A 198 17.50 -27.59 -20.84
C ALA A 198 16.26 -26.75 -21.22
N GLU A 199 15.37 -26.50 -20.27
CA GLU A 199 14.18 -25.68 -20.46
C GLU A 199 14.50 -24.19 -20.63
N ILE A 200 15.41 -23.68 -19.80
CA ILE A 200 16.03 -22.34 -19.88
C ILE A 200 16.61 -22.16 -21.29
N THR A 201 17.41 -23.13 -21.77
CA THR A 201 17.99 -23.10 -23.13
C THR A 201 16.90 -23.04 -24.21
N ALA A 202 15.84 -23.84 -24.08
CA ALA A 202 14.73 -23.87 -25.05
C ALA A 202 13.89 -22.58 -25.04
N ALA A 203 13.73 -21.92 -23.88
CA ALA A 203 12.92 -20.73 -23.71
C ALA A 203 13.68 -19.41 -23.98
N ALA A 204 15.01 -19.41 -23.83
CA ALA A 204 15.86 -18.21 -23.81
C ALA A 204 15.63 -17.23 -24.97
N SER A 205 15.39 -17.72 -26.18
CA SER A 205 15.17 -16.87 -27.37
C SER A 205 13.89 -16.02 -27.32
N GLY A 206 12.93 -16.37 -26.45
CA GLY A 206 11.68 -15.64 -26.24
C GLY A 206 11.63 -14.81 -24.96
N LEU A 207 12.71 -14.80 -24.15
CA LEU A 207 12.73 -14.18 -22.83
C LEU A 207 13.64 -12.95 -22.77
N LEU A 208 13.30 -12.01 -21.88
CA LEU A 208 14.18 -10.92 -21.45
C LEU A 208 14.69 -11.15 -20.03
N LEU A 209 13.84 -11.72 -19.17
CA LEU A 209 14.12 -11.93 -17.75
C LEU A 209 13.55 -13.26 -17.26
N SER A 210 14.29 -13.91 -16.37
CA SER A 210 13.82 -15.05 -15.59
C SER A 210 14.23 -14.92 -14.12
N ASN A 211 13.40 -15.48 -13.25
CA ASN A 211 13.67 -15.59 -11.83
C ASN A 211 13.99 -17.05 -11.45
N HIS A 212 15.13 -17.27 -10.78
CA HIS A 212 15.60 -18.55 -10.26
C HIS A 212 15.79 -18.44 -8.75
N SER A 213 14.81 -18.92 -7.99
CA SER A 213 14.78 -18.78 -6.51
C SER A 213 15.04 -20.10 -5.77
N TYR A 214 15.91 -20.90 -6.35
CA TYR A 214 16.42 -22.20 -5.87
C TYR A 214 17.95 -22.23 -6.00
N GLY A 215 18.60 -23.30 -5.55
CA GLY A 215 20.05 -23.45 -5.65
C GLY A 215 20.54 -24.77 -5.05
N THR A 216 21.84 -25.03 -5.21
CA THR A 216 22.48 -26.30 -4.81
C THR A 216 22.70 -26.39 -3.30
N ILE A 217 22.43 -27.56 -2.71
CA ILE A 217 22.75 -27.84 -1.30
C ILE A 217 24.27 -28.02 -1.12
N ALA A 218 24.85 -27.22 -0.23
CA ALA A 218 26.28 -27.24 0.07
C ALA A 218 26.56 -27.05 1.57
N GLY A 219 27.65 -27.66 2.04
CA GLY A 219 28.06 -27.67 3.44
C GLY A 219 27.03 -28.37 4.33
N TRP A 220 26.64 -27.69 5.40
CA TRP A 220 25.58 -28.17 6.30
C TRP A 220 24.17 -27.91 5.75
N ASN A 221 23.28 -28.88 5.95
CA ASN A 221 21.84 -28.71 5.84
C ASN A 221 21.14 -29.39 7.04
N TYR A 222 19.94 -28.95 7.39
CA TYR A 222 19.08 -29.67 8.33
C TYR A 222 17.99 -30.41 7.55
N ASN A 223 17.94 -31.73 7.72
CA ASN A 223 16.90 -32.57 7.14
C ASN A 223 15.75 -32.63 8.14
N ASP A 224 14.69 -31.87 7.87
CA ASP A 224 13.49 -31.80 8.72
C ASP A 224 12.72 -33.14 8.76
N ASP A 225 12.71 -33.91 7.66
CA ASP A 225 11.99 -35.19 7.56
C ASP A 225 12.62 -36.29 8.44
N GLU A 226 13.96 -36.31 8.54
CA GLU A 226 14.70 -37.20 9.43
C GLU A 226 15.16 -36.52 10.74
N ALA A 227 14.72 -35.28 10.98
CA ALA A 227 15.03 -34.43 12.14
C ALA A 227 16.52 -34.36 12.52
N ARG A 228 17.43 -34.36 11.53
CA ARG A 228 18.88 -34.51 11.73
C ARG A 228 19.71 -33.49 10.94
N TRP A 229 20.91 -33.20 11.44
CA TRP A 229 21.91 -32.44 10.71
C TRP A 229 22.70 -33.32 9.74
N GLU A 230 22.88 -32.80 8.53
CA GLU A 230 23.55 -33.49 7.41
C GLU A 230 24.67 -32.63 6.84
N TRP A 231 25.81 -33.27 6.57
CA TRP A 231 26.95 -32.69 5.87
C TRP A 231 26.97 -33.20 4.42
N TYR A 232 26.81 -32.27 3.48
CA TYR A 232 26.79 -32.51 2.04
C TYR A 232 28.13 -32.25 1.34
N GLY A 233 29.17 -31.88 2.09
CA GLY A 233 30.55 -31.88 1.61
C GLY A 233 31.12 -33.30 1.54
N LEU A 234 32.25 -33.46 0.84
CA LEU A 234 32.84 -34.79 0.65
C LEU A 234 33.44 -35.34 1.96
N PRO A 235 33.40 -36.67 2.19
CA PRO A 235 33.96 -37.26 3.41
C PRO A 235 35.46 -36.99 3.56
N GLY A 236 35.81 -36.39 4.71
CA GLY A 236 37.17 -35.98 5.06
C GLY A 236 37.40 -34.47 4.98
N ASP A 237 36.49 -33.71 4.37
CA ASP A 237 36.72 -32.29 4.09
C ASP A 237 36.26 -31.38 5.23
N ASN A 238 36.97 -30.27 5.41
CA ASN A 238 36.68 -29.22 6.40
C ASN A 238 35.68 -28.17 5.89
N GLU A 239 35.47 -28.12 4.58
CA GLU A 239 34.72 -27.13 3.82
C GLU A 239 34.17 -27.85 2.58
N ASP A 240 33.03 -27.41 2.06
CA ASP A 240 32.44 -28.03 0.87
C ASP A 240 32.87 -27.28 -0.39
N TYR A 241 33.54 -27.99 -1.30
CA TYR A 241 34.00 -27.43 -2.58
C TYR A 241 32.86 -26.86 -3.44
N LYS A 242 31.58 -27.13 -3.14
CA LYS A 242 30.44 -26.58 -3.89
C LYS A 242 30.19 -25.09 -3.63
N PHE A 243 30.80 -24.50 -2.60
CA PHE A 243 30.78 -23.05 -2.41
C PHE A 243 31.81 -22.36 -3.31
N GLY A 244 31.47 -21.17 -3.81
CA GLY A 244 32.30 -20.35 -4.71
C GLY A 244 32.51 -20.91 -6.12
N PHE A 245 32.39 -22.22 -6.27
CA PHE A 245 32.82 -23.00 -7.41
C PHE A 245 32.02 -22.74 -8.69
N TYR A 246 32.76 -22.68 -9.80
CA TYR A 246 32.22 -22.57 -11.16
C TYR A 246 32.07 -23.96 -11.76
N ASP A 247 30.87 -24.52 -11.62
CA ASP A 247 30.50 -25.87 -12.02
C ASP A 247 30.03 -25.99 -13.49
N SER A 248 29.66 -27.21 -13.89
CA SER A 248 29.15 -27.49 -15.23
C SER A 248 27.83 -26.79 -15.56
N GLU A 249 26.99 -26.53 -14.55
CA GLU A 249 25.74 -25.76 -14.67
C GLU A 249 26.05 -24.27 -14.88
N SER A 250 26.97 -23.69 -14.12
CA SER A 250 27.48 -22.31 -14.30
C SER A 250 27.98 -22.10 -15.73
N ARG A 251 28.78 -23.07 -16.23
CA ARG A 251 29.28 -23.07 -17.62
C ARG A 251 28.15 -23.16 -18.64
N ALA A 252 27.10 -23.94 -18.37
CA ALA A 252 25.95 -24.04 -19.26
C ALA A 252 25.13 -22.73 -19.29
N LEU A 253 24.90 -22.09 -18.13
CA LEU A 253 24.21 -20.80 -18.06
C LEU A 253 24.97 -19.67 -18.75
N ASP A 254 26.30 -19.61 -18.60
CA ASP A 254 27.12 -18.65 -19.35
C ASP A 254 27.02 -18.89 -20.86
N GLN A 255 27.04 -20.16 -21.29
CA GLN A 255 26.84 -20.53 -22.69
C GLN A 255 25.43 -20.16 -23.22
N VAL A 256 24.38 -20.30 -22.41
CA VAL A 256 23.02 -19.84 -22.77
C VAL A 256 23.00 -18.32 -22.94
N ALA A 257 23.55 -17.57 -21.97
CA ALA A 257 23.55 -16.11 -22.01
C ALA A 257 24.29 -15.55 -23.25
N VAL A 258 25.41 -16.18 -23.65
CA VAL A 258 26.13 -15.83 -24.89
C VAL A 258 25.26 -16.01 -26.13
N ASN A 259 24.47 -17.08 -26.18
CA ASN A 259 23.58 -17.37 -27.32
C ASN A 259 22.24 -16.61 -27.27
N ALA A 260 21.87 -16.05 -26.12
CA ALA A 260 20.66 -15.27 -25.91
C ALA A 260 20.99 -13.88 -25.29
N PRO A 261 21.62 -12.95 -26.05
CA PRO A 261 22.23 -11.73 -25.52
C PRO A 261 21.25 -10.69 -24.94
N TYR A 262 19.94 -10.90 -25.05
CA TYR A 262 18.88 -10.07 -24.43
C TYR A 262 18.26 -10.70 -23.18
N TYR A 263 18.58 -11.96 -22.88
CA TYR A 263 18.01 -12.71 -21.77
C TYR A 263 18.91 -12.61 -20.54
N LEU A 264 18.42 -11.98 -19.47
CA LEU A 264 19.09 -11.91 -18.19
C LEU A 264 18.47 -12.91 -17.20
N ILE A 265 19.31 -13.85 -16.77
CA ILE A 265 18.98 -14.87 -15.78
C ILE A 265 19.26 -14.29 -14.40
N VAL A 266 18.25 -14.19 -13.54
CA VAL A 266 18.36 -13.62 -12.18
C VAL A 266 18.26 -14.74 -11.15
N SER A 267 19.30 -14.92 -10.33
CA SER A 267 19.44 -16.05 -9.41
C SER A 267 19.58 -15.62 -7.95
N ALA A 268 19.10 -16.43 -7.01
CA ALA A 268 19.30 -16.22 -5.58
C ALA A 268 20.75 -16.56 -5.14
N SER A 269 21.36 -15.76 -4.25
CA SER A 269 22.72 -16.08 -3.76
C SER A 269 22.78 -17.29 -2.82
N GLY A 270 21.67 -17.64 -2.18
CA GLY A 270 21.54 -18.76 -1.24
C GLY A 270 21.27 -18.29 0.20
N ASN A 271 20.85 -19.23 1.06
CA ASN A 271 20.48 -18.95 2.46
C ASN A 271 21.43 -19.64 3.46
N ASN A 272 22.68 -19.95 3.04
CA ASN A 272 23.51 -20.93 3.73
C ASN A 272 23.93 -20.51 5.15
N ARG A 273 23.94 -19.21 5.47
CA ARG A 273 24.30 -18.68 6.81
C ARG A 273 23.31 -19.06 7.91
N SER A 274 22.12 -19.56 7.58
CA SER A 274 21.21 -20.18 8.54
C SER A 274 21.62 -21.61 8.93
N TYR A 275 22.37 -22.31 8.07
CA TYR A 275 22.67 -23.72 8.22
C TYR A 275 24.12 -23.90 8.69
N ASN A 276 24.36 -23.64 9.97
CA ASN A 276 25.72 -23.65 10.54
C ASN A 276 26.18 -25.02 11.07
N GLY A 277 25.41 -26.07 10.82
CA GLY A 277 25.63 -27.40 11.39
C GLY A 277 25.22 -27.51 12.86
N PRO A 278 25.31 -28.73 13.43
CA PRO A 278 25.08 -28.93 14.85
C PRO A 278 26.24 -28.37 15.67
N ALA A 279 26.07 -28.17 16.97
CA ALA A 279 27.18 -27.78 17.84
C ALA A 279 28.33 -28.80 17.77
N VAL A 280 29.58 -28.35 17.84
CA VAL A 280 30.76 -29.23 17.91
C VAL A 280 30.59 -30.21 19.07
N GLY A 281 30.84 -31.50 18.82
CA GLY A 281 30.58 -32.59 19.75
C GLY A 281 29.17 -33.19 19.68
N SER A 282 28.22 -32.60 18.95
CA SER A 282 26.89 -33.19 18.70
C SER A 282 26.88 -34.06 17.44
N ASN A 283 26.05 -35.11 17.42
CA ASN A 283 26.03 -36.06 16.30
C ASN A 283 25.55 -35.43 14.99
N TYR A 284 26.11 -35.89 13.87
CA TYR A 284 25.70 -35.52 12.51
C TYR A 284 25.73 -36.72 11.56
N TYR A 285 25.10 -36.55 10.39
CA TYR A 285 25.10 -37.52 9.30
C TYR A 285 25.88 -36.98 8.10
N GLY A 286 26.47 -37.87 7.30
CA GLY A 286 27.23 -37.53 6.11
C GLY A 286 27.56 -38.78 5.30
N PHE A 287 28.06 -38.61 4.09
CA PHE A 287 28.35 -39.73 3.19
C PHE A 287 29.35 -40.73 3.80
N THR A 288 29.19 -42.02 3.52
CA THR A 288 30.08 -43.08 4.00
C THR A 288 31.53 -42.83 3.58
N SER A 289 31.75 -42.64 2.28
CA SER A 289 33.08 -42.38 1.69
C SER A 289 32.95 -41.56 0.40
N ARG A 290 34.07 -41.10 -0.16
CA ARG A 290 34.09 -40.37 -1.45
C ARG A 290 33.57 -41.20 -2.64
N THR A 291 33.44 -42.52 -2.50
CA THR A 291 32.90 -43.43 -3.54
C THR A 291 31.60 -44.13 -3.11
N ASP A 292 31.05 -43.79 -1.94
CA ASP A 292 29.79 -44.34 -1.43
C ASP A 292 28.92 -43.20 -0.88
N PRO A 293 27.89 -42.76 -1.63
CA PRO A 293 27.00 -41.66 -1.26
C PRO A 293 25.90 -42.08 -0.26
N THR A 294 26.00 -43.26 0.37
CA THR A 294 25.09 -43.63 1.46
C THR A 294 25.29 -42.68 2.64
N MET A 295 24.21 -42.06 3.14
CA MET A 295 24.25 -41.21 4.32
C MET A 295 24.25 -42.06 5.60
N ILE A 296 25.27 -41.90 6.44
CA ILE A 296 25.41 -42.61 7.71
C ILE A 296 25.67 -41.63 8.86
N SER A 297 25.35 -42.04 10.09
CA SER A 297 25.77 -41.30 11.29
C SER A 297 27.30 -41.30 11.37
N LYS A 298 27.89 -40.12 11.43
CA LYS A 298 29.36 -39.92 11.54
C LYS A 298 29.81 -39.74 12.98
N GLY A 299 28.88 -39.85 13.95
CA GLY A 299 29.13 -39.53 15.35
C GLY A 299 29.27 -38.02 15.58
N PRO A 300 29.95 -37.60 16.66
CA PRO A 300 30.13 -36.20 17.02
C PRO A 300 30.78 -35.34 15.92
N ARG A 301 30.23 -34.16 15.63
CA ARG A 301 30.85 -33.14 14.75
C ARG A 301 32.21 -32.75 15.30
N PRO A 302 33.31 -32.92 14.53
CA PRO A 302 34.63 -32.45 14.94
C PRO A 302 34.79 -30.94 14.67
N ALA A 303 35.71 -30.30 15.38
CA ALA A 303 35.85 -28.83 15.39
C ALA A 303 36.37 -28.22 14.07
N ASN A 304 36.97 -29.04 13.20
CA ASN A 304 37.58 -28.63 11.93
C ASN A 304 36.59 -28.50 10.76
N ILE A 305 35.40 -29.09 10.83
CA ILE A 305 34.37 -28.84 9.82
C ILE A 305 33.76 -27.47 10.09
N SER A 306 33.99 -26.55 9.16
CA SER A 306 33.53 -25.16 9.16
C SER A 306 32.01 -25.04 9.34
N SER A 307 31.55 -23.85 9.73
CA SER A 307 30.14 -23.47 9.72
C SER A 307 29.89 -22.57 8.50
N ASN A 308 28.71 -22.64 7.89
CA ASN A 308 28.35 -21.88 6.69
C ASN A 308 28.16 -20.36 6.94
N ASN A 309 28.81 -19.74 7.93
CA ASN A 309 28.64 -18.34 8.33
C ASN A 309 29.76 -17.39 7.84
N GLY A 310 30.77 -17.92 7.14
CA GLY A 310 31.90 -17.17 6.59
C GLY A 310 31.59 -16.43 5.27
N TYR A 311 32.68 -16.01 4.62
CA TYR A 311 32.70 -15.66 3.20
C TYR A 311 32.86 -16.93 2.35
N ASP A 312 32.70 -16.81 1.04
CA ASP A 312 32.83 -17.91 0.06
C ASP A 312 31.78 -19.01 0.32
N ILE A 313 30.48 -18.64 0.24
CA ILE A 313 29.34 -19.52 0.61
C ILE A 313 28.14 -19.43 -0.36
N ILE A 314 28.37 -18.93 -1.58
CA ILE A 314 27.39 -18.96 -2.69
C ILE A 314 27.59 -20.27 -3.45
N PRO A 315 26.57 -21.14 -3.57
CA PRO A 315 26.76 -22.47 -4.14
C PRO A 315 26.39 -22.55 -5.63
N GLY A 316 27.10 -23.42 -6.35
CA GLY A 316 26.74 -23.89 -7.70
C GLY A 316 26.47 -22.79 -8.74
N PHE A 317 25.44 -22.97 -9.56
CA PHE A 317 25.14 -22.12 -10.73
C PHE A 317 24.97 -20.61 -10.46
N SER A 318 24.74 -20.19 -9.22
CA SER A 318 24.75 -18.78 -8.83
C SER A 318 26.14 -18.12 -8.91
N ASN A 319 27.20 -18.90 -9.13
CA ASN A 319 28.56 -18.44 -9.40
C ASN A 319 28.86 -18.18 -10.90
N ALA A 320 27.90 -18.38 -11.81
CA ALA A 320 28.03 -18.03 -13.22
C ALA A 320 28.33 -16.52 -13.43
N LYS A 321 29.04 -16.17 -14.51
CA LYS A 321 29.46 -14.78 -14.79
C LYS A 321 28.32 -13.94 -15.34
N ASN A 322 27.50 -14.53 -16.19
CA ASN A 322 26.49 -13.82 -16.98
C ASN A 322 25.11 -13.74 -16.30
N VAL A 323 24.90 -14.47 -15.20
CA VAL A 323 23.71 -14.33 -14.35
C VAL A 323 23.81 -13.09 -13.45
N LEU A 324 22.68 -12.54 -13.04
CA LEU A 324 22.58 -11.55 -11.97
C LEU A 324 22.23 -12.26 -10.66
N THR A 325 23.20 -12.41 -9.77
CA THR A 325 23.03 -13.06 -8.47
C THR A 325 22.57 -12.04 -7.43
N VAL A 326 21.49 -12.36 -6.70
CA VAL A 326 20.80 -11.43 -5.80
C VAL A 326 20.93 -11.89 -4.34
N GLY A 327 21.55 -11.04 -3.52
CA GLY A 327 21.59 -11.19 -2.07
C GLY A 327 20.35 -10.57 -1.39
N ALA A 328 20.15 -10.91 -0.12
CA ALA A 328 19.04 -10.41 0.70
C ALA A 328 19.51 -9.42 1.77
N ILE A 329 18.82 -8.28 1.84
CA ILE A 329 18.92 -7.33 2.95
C ILE A 329 17.63 -7.33 3.77
N ASN A 330 17.73 -6.78 4.98
CA ASN A 330 16.58 -6.48 5.82
C ASN A 330 15.75 -5.34 5.20
N GLN A 331 14.47 -5.28 5.56
CA GLN A 331 13.49 -4.31 5.04
C GLN A 331 13.92 -2.84 5.21
N LEU A 332 13.72 -2.04 4.17
CA LEU A 332 13.90 -0.58 4.18
C LEU A 332 12.59 0.11 3.75
N PRO A 333 11.62 0.32 4.66
CA PRO A 333 10.26 0.81 4.32
C PRO A 333 10.17 2.18 3.62
N TYR A 334 11.25 2.97 3.68
CA TYR A 334 11.37 4.27 3.01
C TYR A 334 12.48 4.28 1.94
N GLY A 335 12.97 3.10 1.55
CA GLY A 335 14.18 2.92 0.76
C GLY A 335 15.47 3.21 1.56
N PRO A 336 16.64 2.99 0.93
CA PRO A 336 17.93 3.25 1.58
C PRO A 336 18.16 4.76 1.78
N SER A 337 18.60 5.14 2.97
CA SER A 337 18.91 6.52 3.36
C SER A 337 20.41 6.77 3.61
N SER A 338 21.15 5.77 4.08
CA SER A 338 22.60 5.81 4.26
C SER A 338 23.22 4.42 4.06
N ARG A 339 24.51 4.37 3.71
CA ARG A 339 25.24 3.12 3.44
C ARG A 339 25.32 2.20 4.67
N GLN A 340 25.39 2.80 5.85
CA GLN A 340 25.43 2.13 7.16
C GLN A 340 24.03 1.74 7.68
N GLY A 341 22.96 2.30 7.12
CA GLY A 341 21.58 1.93 7.45
C GLY A 341 21.12 0.64 6.77
N VAL A 342 21.85 0.16 5.76
CA VAL A 342 21.60 -1.11 5.08
C VAL A 342 22.23 -2.24 5.90
N SER A 343 21.46 -3.31 6.14
CA SER A 343 21.95 -4.51 6.83
C SER A 343 21.59 -5.78 6.05
N VAL A 344 22.59 -6.63 5.81
CA VAL A 344 22.40 -7.95 5.22
C VAL A 344 21.58 -8.83 6.17
N THR A 345 20.74 -9.72 5.64
CA THR A 345 20.03 -10.67 6.49
C THR A 345 20.99 -11.67 7.11
N SER A 346 20.59 -12.30 8.21
CA SER A 346 21.37 -13.35 8.88
C SER A 346 21.56 -14.62 8.04
N PHE A 347 20.78 -14.79 6.98
CA PHE A 347 20.75 -15.99 6.14
C PHE A 347 21.46 -15.81 4.78
N SER A 348 21.47 -14.60 4.20
CA SER A 348 21.95 -14.36 2.83
C SER A 348 23.38 -14.84 2.64
N SER A 349 23.61 -15.76 1.71
CA SER A 349 24.94 -16.15 1.25
C SER A 349 25.66 -14.96 0.62
N ILE A 350 26.96 -14.90 0.87
CA ILE A 350 27.89 -13.84 0.48
C ILE A 350 29.09 -14.46 -0.24
N GLY A 351 29.72 -13.69 -1.13
CA GLY A 351 30.87 -14.14 -1.91
C GLY A 351 32.18 -14.18 -1.10
N PRO A 352 33.36 -14.19 -1.74
CA PRO A 352 33.60 -14.17 -3.18
C PRO A 352 33.11 -15.45 -3.89
N THR A 353 33.34 -15.55 -5.20
CA THR A 353 33.48 -16.87 -5.85
C THR A 353 34.86 -17.47 -5.57
N ASP A 354 35.04 -18.75 -5.90
CA ASP A 354 36.31 -19.47 -5.80
C ASP A 354 37.44 -18.70 -6.52
N ASP A 355 37.14 -18.15 -7.70
CA ASP A 355 38.05 -17.36 -8.50
C ASP A 355 38.02 -15.85 -8.18
N GLY A 356 37.50 -15.45 -7.02
CA GLY A 356 37.62 -14.11 -6.46
C GLY A 356 36.68 -13.04 -7.04
N ARG A 357 35.68 -13.41 -7.84
CA ARG A 357 34.70 -12.48 -8.45
C ARG A 357 33.71 -11.93 -7.43
N ILE A 358 33.15 -10.76 -7.75
CA ILE A 358 32.17 -10.06 -6.93
C ILE A 358 30.81 -10.78 -7.06
N LYS A 359 30.40 -11.46 -5.99
CA LYS A 359 29.07 -12.04 -5.82
C LYS A 359 28.56 -11.78 -4.39
N PRO A 360 27.25 -11.56 -4.14
CA PRO A 360 26.20 -11.34 -5.15
C PRO A 360 26.51 -10.12 -6.03
N ASP A 361 25.80 -9.96 -7.16
CA ASP A 361 25.99 -8.78 -8.01
C ASP A 361 25.29 -7.55 -7.39
N VAL A 362 24.09 -7.74 -6.83
CA VAL A 362 23.29 -6.72 -6.13
C VAL A 362 22.45 -7.35 -5.01
N CYS A 363 21.83 -6.53 -4.17
CA CYS A 363 20.86 -6.97 -3.17
C CYS A 363 19.44 -6.42 -3.41
N GLY A 364 18.44 -7.17 -2.91
CA GLY A 364 17.04 -6.78 -2.82
C GLY A 364 16.45 -7.10 -1.45
N ASP A 365 15.17 -6.77 -1.25
CA ASP A 365 14.46 -7.06 0.00
C ASP A 365 14.14 -8.55 0.10
N GLY A 366 14.82 -9.24 1.01
CA GLY A 366 14.62 -10.66 1.25
C GLY A 366 14.01 -10.98 2.59
N ASP A 367 13.75 -9.99 3.46
CA ASP A 367 13.21 -10.26 4.79
C ASP A 367 11.72 -9.95 4.88
N GLN A 368 10.96 -10.88 5.44
CA GLN A 368 9.56 -10.67 5.85
C GLN A 368 8.62 -10.18 4.71
N VAL A 369 8.88 -10.63 3.48
CA VAL A 369 8.14 -10.22 2.28
C VAL A 369 6.77 -10.90 2.22
N LEU A 370 5.67 -10.15 2.11
CA LEU A 370 4.35 -10.70 1.80
C LEU A 370 4.28 -11.08 0.36
N SER A 371 3.59 -12.17 0.07
CA SER A 371 3.07 -12.36 -1.27
C SER A 371 1.87 -13.30 -1.23
N THR A 372 1.42 -13.69 -2.41
CA THR A 372 0.40 -14.71 -2.63
C THR A 372 0.84 -16.06 -2.05
N GLY A 373 0.01 -16.65 -1.19
CA GLY A 373 0.12 -18.05 -0.79
C GLY A 373 -0.62 -18.96 -1.76
N ASN A 374 -0.36 -20.27 -1.70
CA ASN A 374 -1.02 -21.28 -2.52
C ASN A 374 -2.22 -21.96 -1.81
N SER A 375 -2.63 -21.46 -0.65
CA SER A 375 -3.36 -22.27 0.32
C SER A 375 -4.88 -22.09 0.23
N SER A 376 -5.31 -20.96 -0.34
CA SER A 376 -6.59 -20.71 -1.01
C SER A 376 -6.37 -19.69 -2.16
N ASN A 377 -7.39 -19.41 -2.98
CA ASN A 377 -7.30 -18.36 -4.01
C ASN A 377 -7.21 -16.92 -3.45
N THR A 378 -7.29 -16.74 -2.13
CA THR A 378 -7.24 -15.44 -1.44
C THR A 378 -6.18 -15.42 -0.32
N SER A 379 -5.34 -16.45 -0.25
CA SER A 379 -4.35 -16.59 0.81
C SER A 379 -3.11 -15.73 0.55
N TYR A 380 -2.62 -15.05 1.58
CA TYR A 380 -1.32 -14.41 1.55
C TYR A 380 -0.42 -15.09 2.59
N VAL A 381 0.89 -15.08 2.33
CA VAL A 381 1.88 -15.68 3.23
C VAL A 381 3.17 -14.88 3.16
N THR A 382 3.96 -14.93 4.23
CA THR A 382 5.30 -14.34 4.24
C THR A 382 6.37 -15.39 4.38
N LEU A 383 7.42 -15.18 3.59
CA LEU A 383 8.67 -15.90 3.58
C LEU A 383 9.82 -14.87 3.72
N SER A 384 10.93 -15.31 4.30
CA SER A 384 12.23 -14.61 4.22
C SER A 384 13.19 -15.52 3.46
N GLY A 385 14.06 -14.95 2.62
CA GLY A 385 15.05 -15.67 1.83
C GLY A 385 15.62 -14.80 0.70
N THR A 386 16.79 -15.16 0.18
CA THR A 386 17.27 -14.64 -1.11
C THR A 386 16.28 -14.93 -2.24
N SER A 387 15.49 -15.99 -2.09
CA SER A 387 14.32 -16.33 -2.89
C SER A 387 13.21 -15.28 -2.91
N MET A 388 13.18 -14.32 -1.97
CA MET A 388 12.23 -13.20 -1.97
C MET A 388 12.88 -11.90 -2.49
N ALA A 389 14.19 -11.73 -2.27
CA ALA A 389 14.98 -10.65 -2.88
C ALA A 389 15.08 -10.79 -4.41
N THR A 390 15.23 -12.01 -4.91
CA THR A 390 15.34 -12.31 -6.35
C THR A 390 14.11 -11.86 -7.16
N PRO A 391 12.85 -12.17 -6.78
CA PRO A 391 11.68 -11.68 -7.50
C PRO A 391 11.40 -10.19 -7.25
N ASN A 392 11.81 -9.66 -6.09
CA ASN A 392 11.78 -8.21 -5.85
C ASN A 392 12.72 -7.48 -6.83
N VAL A 393 13.93 -7.97 -7.08
CA VAL A 393 14.80 -7.45 -8.14
C VAL A 393 14.20 -7.70 -9.52
N THR A 394 13.91 -8.96 -9.89
CA THR A 394 13.47 -9.36 -11.24
C THR A 394 12.22 -8.60 -11.70
N GLY A 395 11.21 -8.48 -10.84
CA GLY A 395 9.99 -7.75 -11.14
C GLY A 395 10.21 -6.24 -11.32
N SER A 396 11.27 -5.67 -10.74
CA SER A 396 11.68 -4.27 -10.93
C SER A 396 12.50 -4.09 -12.21
N LEU A 397 13.37 -5.04 -12.54
CA LEU A 397 14.12 -5.04 -13.82
C LEU A 397 13.18 -5.07 -15.03
N TYR A 398 12.05 -5.75 -14.91
CA TYR A 398 11.03 -5.83 -15.96
C TYR A 398 10.39 -4.46 -16.25
N LEU A 399 10.24 -3.59 -15.23
CA LEU A 399 9.85 -2.19 -15.43
C LEU A 399 10.95 -1.37 -16.11
N LEU A 400 12.23 -1.64 -15.84
CA LEU A 400 13.33 -0.96 -16.52
C LEU A 400 13.39 -1.33 -18.01
N GLN A 401 13.08 -2.59 -18.38
CA GLN A 401 12.88 -2.98 -19.77
C GLN A 401 11.62 -2.35 -20.39
N GLU A 402 10.51 -2.19 -19.64
CA GLU A 402 9.34 -1.42 -20.09
C GLU A 402 9.74 0.00 -20.50
N TYR A 403 10.45 0.70 -19.59
CA TYR A 403 10.81 2.09 -19.78
C TYR A 403 11.86 2.29 -20.87
N TYR A 404 12.87 1.43 -20.93
CA TYR A 404 13.87 1.48 -21.99
C TYR A 404 13.21 1.29 -23.36
N ALA A 405 12.28 0.33 -23.50
CA ALA A 405 11.52 0.15 -24.74
C ALA A 405 10.67 1.37 -25.11
N GLN A 406 10.01 2.01 -24.13
CA GLN A 406 9.27 3.27 -24.37
C GLN A 406 10.18 4.40 -24.87
N LYS A 407 11.42 4.48 -24.38
CA LYS A 407 12.40 5.52 -24.76
C LYS A 407 13.22 5.21 -26.01
N ASN A 408 13.31 3.94 -26.42
CA ASN A 408 14.19 3.46 -27.49
C ASN A 408 13.42 2.75 -28.62
N SER A 409 12.25 3.29 -28.99
CA SER A 409 11.44 2.84 -30.13
C SER A 409 11.07 1.35 -30.11
N GLY A 410 10.81 0.80 -28.92
CA GLY A 410 10.49 -0.61 -28.71
C GLY A 410 11.69 -1.55 -28.55
N SER A 411 12.93 -1.06 -28.69
CA SER A 411 14.14 -1.86 -28.46
C SER A 411 14.34 -2.17 -26.97
N PHE A 412 14.78 -3.39 -26.65
CA PHE A 412 15.16 -3.79 -25.28
C PHE A 412 16.68 -3.65 -25.06
N MET A 413 17.09 -3.61 -23.79
CA MET A 413 18.50 -3.68 -23.40
C MET A 413 19.02 -5.13 -23.52
N ARG A 414 20.27 -5.31 -23.96
CA ARG A 414 21.00 -6.58 -23.74
C ARG A 414 21.05 -6.95 -22.25
N SER A 415 21.23 -8.23 -21.95
CA SER A 415 21.38 -8.73 -20.59
C SER A 415 22.57 -8.08 -19.87
N ALA A 416 23.72 -7.95 -20.55
CA ALA A 416 24.87 -7.19 -20.07
C ALA A 416 24.59 -5.70 -19.83
N THR A 417 23.72 -5.07 -20.62
CA THR A 417 23.36 -3.65 -20.45
C THR A 417 22.46 -3.47 -19.23
N LEU A 418 21.47 -4.36 -19.03
CA LEU A 418 20.60 -4.34 -17.86
C LEU A 418 21.37 -4.67 -16.57
N LYS A 419 22.22 -5.71 -16.58
CA LYS A 419 23.12 -6.06 -15.46
C LYS A 419 24.07 -4.90 -15.16
N GLY A 420 24.78 -4.39 -16.17
CA GLY A 420 25.69 -3.26 -16.02
C GLY A 420 25.00 -1.99 -15.50
N LEU A 421 23.79 -1.68 -15.98
CA LEU A 421 23.01 -0.54 -15.50
C LEU A 421 22.70 -0.65 -14.01
N VAL A 422 22.19 -1.79 -13.54
CA VAL A 422 21.81 -1.90 -12.12
C VAL A 422 23.01 -1.96 -11.18
N CYS A 423 24.13 -2.55 -11.59
CA CYS A 423 25.40 -2.43 -10.86
C CYS A 423 25.94 -0.99 -10.87
N HIS A 424 25.79 -0.26 -11.99
CA HIS A 424 26.23 1.13 -12.12
C HIS A 424 25.42 2.10 -11.24
N THR A 425 24.11 1.87 -11.09
CA THR A 425 23.21 2.78 -10.36
C THR A 425 22.86 2.32 -8.94
N ALA A 426 23.34 1.16 -8.49
CA ALA A 426 23.04 0.61 -7.18
C ALA A 426 23.30 1.62 -6.04
N PHE A 427 22.54 1.48 -4.96
CA PHE A 427 22.81 2.17 -3.71
C PHE A 427 23.90 1.40 -2.96
N ASP A 428 25.12 1.94 -3.01
CA ASP A 428 26.29 1.48 -2.26
C ASP A 428 25.95 1.21 -0.78
N ALA A 429 26.42 0.10 -0.23
CA ALA A 429 26.02 -0.40 1.08
C ALA A 429 27.22 -0.98 1.82
N GLY A 430 27.31 -0.76 3.14
CA GLY A 430 28.48 -1.17 3.91
C GLY A 430 29.70 -0.29 3.64
N ASN A 431 30.71 -0.83 2.96
CA ASN A 431 31.96 -0.14 2.63
C ASN A 431 31.74 0.95 1.55
N VAL A 432 32.82 1.54 1.02
CA VAL A 432 32.74 2.42 -0.16
C VAL A 432 33.15 1.60 -1.37
N GLY A 433 32.27 1.55 -2.38
CA GLY A 433 32.48 0.69 -3.55
C GLY A 433 32.10 -0.77 -3.24
N PRO A 434 32.24 -1.67 -4.23
CA PRO A 434 31.69 -3.01 -4.13
C PRO A 434 32.31 -3.82 -2.99
N ASP A 435 31.53 -4.73 -2.41
CA ASP A 435 32.01 -5.73 -1.45
C ASP A 435 31.35 -7.10 -1.67
N TYR A 436 31.89 -8.14 -1.04
CA TYR A 436 31.37 -9.51 -1.20
C TYR A 436 30.07 -9.79 -0.41
N THR A 437 29.57 -8.82 0.38
CA THR A 437 28.31 -8.95 1.15
C THR A 437 27.13 -8.40 0.36
N PHE A 438 27.27 -7.21 -0.22
CA PHE A 438 26.22 -6.48 -0.92
C PHE A 438 26.42 -6.43 -2.45
N GLY A 439 27.56 -6.91 -2.95
CA GLY A 439 27.92 -6.78 -4.36
C GLY A 439 28.23 -5.33 -4.71
N TRP A 440 27.60 -4.83 -5.77
CA TRP A 440 27.59 -3.41 -6.12
C TRP A 440 26.61 -2.58 -5.28
N GLY A 441 25.82 -3.22 -4.40
CA GLY A 441 24.89 -2.56 -3.48
C GLY A 441 23.43 -2.98 -3.67
N VAL A 442 22.51 -2.22 -3.08
CA VAL A 442 21.06 -2.44 -3.19
C VAL A 442 20.55 -1.91 -4.53
N LEU A 443 19.64 -2.63 -5.20
CA LEU A 443 19.00 -2.12 -6.42
C LEU A 443 18.34 -0.74 -6.18
N ASP A 444 18.71 0.27 -6.97
CA ASP A 444 18.05 1.58 -7.00
C ASP A 444 17.36 1.77 -8.36
N ALA A 445 16.12 1.27 -8.45
CA ALA A 445 15.35 1.33 -9.70
C ALA A 445 15.05 2.77 -10.14
N ARG A 446 15.01 3.72 -9.19
CA ARG A 446 14.84 5.15 -9.45
C ARG A 446 16.06 5.72 -10.19
N LYS A 447 17.27 5.49 -9.70
CA LYS A 447 18.51 5.92 -10.39
C LYS A 447 18.68 5.23 -11.74
N ALA A 448 18.36 3.94 -11.84
CA ALA A 448 18.41 3.19 -13.10
C ALA A 448 17.48 3.83 -14.16
N ALA A 449 16.24 4.13 -13.79
CA ALA A 449 15.29 4.81 -14.68
C ALA A 449 15.72 6.25 -15.01
N GLN A 450 16.28 6.99 -14.05
CA GLN A 450 16.84 8.33 -14.31
C GLN A 450 17.97 8.28 -15.34
N ALA A 451 18.90 7.32 -15.22
CA ALA A 451 19.97 7.12 -16.20
C ALA A 451 19.44 6.75 -17.61
N ILE A 452 18.29 6.07 -17.71
CA ILE A 452 17.59 5.83 -18.99
C ILE A 452 16.95 7.13 -19.53
N THR A 453 16.36 7.95 -18.67
CA THR A 453 15.77 9.26 -19.02
C THR A 453 16.82 10.21 -19.59
N ASP A 454 18.00 10.24 -18.97
CA ASP A 454 19.11 11.15 -19.28
C ASP A 454 19.99 10.67 -20.45
N LYS A 455 19.64 9.54 -21.08
CA LYS A 455 20.44 8.90 -22.14
C LYS A 455 20.64 9.85 -23.34
N GLY A 456 21.89 10.22 -23.58
CA GLY A 456 22.29 11.13 -24.66
C GLY A 456 22.38 12.60 -24.24
N THR A 457 22.07 12.93 -22.97
CA THR A 457 22.23 14.27 -22.40
C THR A 457 23.12 14.22 -21.16
N LYS A 458 22.59 13.81 -19.99
CA LYS A 458 23.31 13.74 -18.71
C LYS A 458 23.85 12.35 -18.37
N SER A 459 23.48 11.35 -19.17
CA SER A 459 24.09 10.02 -19.17
C SER A 459 24.47 9.58 -20.59
N GLN A 460 25.36 8.60 -20.70
CA GLN A 460 25.56 7.83 -21.92
C GLN A 460 25.29 6.35 -21.64
N MET A 461 24.61 5.70 -22.57
CA MET A 461 24.38 4.25 -22.54
C MET A 461 24.51 3.73 -23.96
N SER A 462 25.50 2.88 -24.21
CA SER A 462 25.78 2.34 -25.55
C SER A 462 26.14 0.86 -25.50
N GLU A 463 25.56 0.10 -26.42
CA GLU A 463 25.96 -1.26 -26.74
C GLU A 463 26.99 -1.20 -27.87
N ARG A 464 28.17 -1.78 -27.66
CA ARG A 464 29.35 -1.70 -28.55
C ARG A 464 29.93 -3.10 -28.79
N THR A 465 30.92 -3.19 -29.66
CA THR A 465 31.72 -4.40 -29.91
C THR A 465 33.18 -4.02 -30.07
N LEU A 466 34.04 -4.59 -29.24
CA LEU A 466 35.49 -4.41 -29.30
C LEU A 466 36.09 -5.53 -30.15
N GLN A 467 36.85 -5.19 -31.20
CA GLN A 467 37.55 -6.16 -32.05
C GLN A 467 38.91 -6.55 -31.46
N GLN A 468 39.46 -7.69 -31.88
CA GLN A 468 40.82 -8.10 -31.50
C GLN A 468 41.87 -7.02 -31.86
N GLY A 469 42.68 -6.64 -30.88
CA GLY A 469 43.69 -5.59 -30.96
C GLY A 469 43.14 -4.16 -30.89
N GLN A 470 41.83 -3.97 -30.75
CA GLN A 470 41.21 -2.64 -30.79
C GLN A 470 41.34 -1.90 -29.46
N THR A 471 41.52 -0.59 -29.55
CA THR A 471 41.28 0.38 -28.46
C THR A 471 40.09 1.24 -28.84
N GLU A 472 39.04 1.23 -28.03
CA GLU A 472 37.90 2.14 -28.12
C GLU A 472 38.14 3.38 -27.24
N THR A 473 37.67 4.55 -27.67
CA THR A 473 37.86 5.80 -26.90
C THR A 473 36.71 6.75 -27.14
N ILE A 474 36.19 7.35 -26.07
CA ILE A 474 35.23 8.46 -26.11
C ILE A 474 35.70 9.60 -25.19
N THR A 475 35.23 10.81 -25.48
CA THR A 475 35.37 11.96 -24.58
C THR A 475 34.03 12.31 -23.96
N VAL A 476 34.05 12.74 -22.70
CA VAL A 476 32.88 13.22 -21.95
C VAL A 476 33.26 14.48 -21.17
N VAL A 477 32.32 15.41 -21.02
CA VAL A 477 32.49 16.58 -20.15
C VAL A 477 31.75 16.31 -18.84
N ALA A 478 32.46 16.38 -17.72
CA ALA A 478 31.87 16.17 -16.40
C ALA A 478 30.89 17.29 -16.06
N SER A 479 29.71 16.94 -15.55
CA SER A 479 28.64 17.92 -15.28
C SER A 479 28.64 18.49 -13.87
N GLY A 480 29.43 17.93 -12.95
CA GLY A 480 29.37 18.30 -11.52
C GLY A 480 28.09 17.85 -10.80
N ASN A 481 27.11 17.30 -11.51
CA ASN A 481 25.85 16.79 -10.95
C ASN A 481 26.03 15.39 -10.31
N GLY A 482 26.95 15.30 -9.35
CA GLY A 482 27.41 14.05 -8.74
C GLY A 482 28.70 13.49 -9.37
N PRO A 483 29.10 12.26 -8.98
CA PRO A 483 30.34 11.62 -9.44
C PRO A 483 30.32 11.32 -10.95
N LEU A 484 31.49 11.41 -11.59
CA LEU A 484 31.69 10.83 -12.92
C LEU A 484 31.91 9.32 -12.76
N ILE A 485 30.93 8.52 -13.16
CA ILE A 485 31.00 7.05 -13.11
C ILE A 485 31.01 6.54 -14.55
N ALA A 486 31.88 5.59 -14.86
CA ALA A 486 31.82 4.81 -16.09
C ALA A 486 31.91 3.32 -15.77
N THR A 487 30.96 2.55 -16.27
CA THR A 487 30.89 1.09 -16.12
C THR A 487 30.89 0.44 -17.49
N ILE A 488 31.71 -0.60 -17.67
CA ILE A 488 31.53 -1.58 -18.73
C ILE A 488 31.01 -2.90 -18.16
N ALA A 489 30.17 -3.59 -18.93
CA ALA A 489 29.67 -4.92 -18.61
C ALA A 489 29.51 -5.74 -19.89
N TRP A 490 29.91 -7.02 -19.87
CA TRP A 490 29.84 -7.89 -21.03
C TRP A 490 29.37 -9.31 -20.69
N THR A 491 28.73 -9.94 -21.67
CA THR A 491 28.40 -11.36 -21.62
C THR A 491 29.65 -12.14 -22.02
N ASP A 492 30.37 -12.66 -21.03
CA ASP A 492 31.67 -13.30 -21.21
C ASP A 492 31.51 -14.77 -21.62
N PRO A 493 32.30 -15.31 -22.57
CA PRO A 493 32.20 -16.72 -22.96
C PRO A 493 32.40 -17.71 -21.81
N GLN A 494 31.82 -18.90 -21.93
CA GLN A 494 31.86 -19.91 -20.87
C GLN A 494 33.27 -20.45 -20.60
N ALA A 495 33.65 -20.54 -19.33
CA ALA A 495 35.00 -20.92 -18.91
C ALA A 495 35.22 -22.45 -18.87
N THR A 496 36.45 -22.86 -18.60
CA THR A 496 36.77 -24.25 -18.23
C THR A 496 36.41 -24.51 -16.76
N VAL A 497 35.70 -25.60 -16.53
CA VAL A 497 35.29 -26.08 -15.20
C VAL A 497 36.43 -26.90 -14.60
N ALA A 498 36.69 -26.72 -13.30
CA ALA A 498 37.66 -27.53 -12.56
C ALA A 498 37.08 -28.92 -12.24
N ALA A 499 37.91 -29.86 -11.79
CA ALA A 499 37.39 -31.18 -11.39
C ALA A 499 36.57 -31.07 -10.09
N ASP A 500 35.44 -31.78 -10.01
CA ASP A 500 34.62 -31.85 -8.80
C ASP A 500 35.47 -32.29 -7.59
N GLY A 501 35.25 -31.66 -6.44
CA GLY A 501 36.09 -31.82 -5.25
C GLY A 501 37.35 -30.96 -5.22
N THR A 502 37.60 -30.12 -6.23
CA THR A 502 38.64 -29.08 -6.18
C THR A 502 38.15 -27.93 -5.32
N LEU A 503 38.64 -27.84 -4.09
CA LEU A 503 38.32 -26.79 -3.14
C LEU A 503 39.13 -25.51 -3.44
N ASN A 504 38.47 -24.34 -3.47
CA ASN A 504 39.13 -23.03 -3.53
C ASN A 504 39.99 -22.80 -4.80
N ASP A 505 39.50 -23.14 -6.00
CA ASP A 505 40.22 -22.94 -7.27
C ASP A 505 40.33 -21.46 -7.66
N ARG A 506 41.48 -20.86 -7.36
CA ARG A 506 41.74 -19.42 -7.61
C ARG A 506 42.02 -19.07 -9.08
N THR A 507 41.98 -20.04 -10.00
CA THR A 507 42.15 -19.84 -11.45
C THR A 507 41.01 -18.96 -12.00
N PRO A 508 41.28 -17.75 -12.54
CA PRO A 508 40.26 -16.85 -13.06
C PRO A 508 39.32 -17.56 -14.05
N LYS A 509 38.01 -17.38 -13.89
CA LYS A 509 37.02 -17.88 -14.86
C LYS A 509 36.69 -16.85 -15.94
N LEU A 510 37.22 -15.62 -15.86
CA LEU A 510 37.13 -14.63 -16.94
C LEU A 510 37.84 -15.15 -18.20
N VAL A 511 37.20 -15.04 -19.36
CA VAL A 511 37.75 -15.51 -20.65
C VAL A 511 38.21 -14.34 -21.51
N ASN A 512 37.34 -13.35 -21.73
CA ASN A 512 37.68 -12.12 -22.43
C ASN A 512 37.88 -11.00 -21.39
N ASP A 513 39.15 -10.68 -21.11
CA ASP A 513 39.57 -9.62 -20.19
C ASP A 513 39.49 -8.25 -20.90
N LEU A 514 38.50 -7.43 -20.52
CA LEU A 514 38.26 -6.09 -21.04
C LEU A 514 38.53 -5.06 -19.94
N ASP A 515 39.31 -4.02 -20.29
CA ASP A 515 39.74 -2.95 -19.39
C ASP A 515 39.04 -1.63 -19.73
N ILE A 516 38.39 -0.97 -18.76
CA ILE A 516 38.06 0.45 -18.81
C ILE A 516 39.08 1.28 -18.03
N ARG A 517 39.45 2.45 -18.55
CA ARG A 517 40.14 3.52 -17.81
C ARG A 517 39.50 4.87 -18.10
N ILE A 518 39.51 5.77 -17.12
CA ILE A 518 39.23 7.20 -17.32
C ILE A 518 40.55 7.96 -17.22
N SER A 519 40.76 8.99 -18.04
CA SER A 519 41.89 9.92 -17.89
C SER A 519 41.45 11.36 -18.06
N ASP A 520 42.07 12.28 -17.32
CA ASP A 520 41.87 13.72 -17.42
C ASP A 520 43.00 14.42 -18.22
N GLY A 521 43.85 13.63 -18.89
CA GLY A 521 45.04 14.07 -19.61
C GLY A 521 46.35 14.01 -18.81
N THR A 522 46.28 13.97 -17.46
CA THR A 522 47.48 13.88 -16.59
C THR A 522 47.44 12.66 -15.69
N THR A 523 46.26 12.33 -15.16
CA THR A 523 45.98 11.20 -14.29
C THR A 523 45.21 10.14 -15.08
N THR A 524 45.45 8.86 -14.77
CA THR A 524 44.62 7.75 -15.25
C THR A 524 44.01 7.03 -14.05
N TYR A 525 42.70 6.85 -14.08
CA TYR A 525 41.89 6.26 -13.03
C TYR A 525 41.51 4.83 -13.42
N SER A 526 41.82 3.90 -12.52
CA SER A 526 41.57 2.46 -12.66
C SER A 526 40.23 2.06 -12.02
N PRO A 527 39.63 0.92 -12.44
CA PRO A 527 38.39 0.42 -11.87
C PRO A 527 38.56 -0.07 -10.42
N TRP A 528 37.43 -0.35 -9.77
CA TRP A 528 37.39 -1.03 -8.48
C TRP A 528 37.85 -2.49 -8.58
N VAL A 529 38.59 -2.95 -7.56
CA VAL A 529 38.99 -4.35 -7.34
C VAL A 529 38.85 -4.72 -5.86
N LEU A 530 38.54 -5.98 -5.58
CA LEU A 530 38.53 -6.55 -4.23
C LEU A 530 39.67 -7.57 -4.04
N ASN A 531 40.13 -7.71 -2.79
CA ASN A 531 41.10 -8.74 -2.42
C ASN A 531 40.38 -9.93 -1.77
N TRP A 532 40.18 -11.00 -2.55
CA TRP A 532 39.56 -12.25 -2.10
C TRP A 532 40.30 -12.96 -0.95
N LEU A 533 41.60 -12.67 -0.74
CA LEU A 533 42.37 -13.19 0.40
C LEU A 533 42.03 -12.47 1.72
N THR A 534 41.39 -11.31 1.64
CA THR A 534 40.95 -10.53 2.80
C THR A 534 39.53 -9.99 2.55
N PRO A 535 38.50 -10.85 2.44
CA PRO A 535 37.23 -10.52 1.82
C PRO A 535 36.36 -9.50 2.60
N ALA A 536 36.71 -9.19 3.85
CA ALA A 536 36.07 -8.15 4.65
C ALA A 536 36.65 -6.73 4.42
N ASN A 537 37.79 -6.60 3.72
CA ASN A 537 38.41 -5.31 3.46
C ASN A 537 37.68 -4.55 2.35
N ALA A 538 37.66 -3.22 2.43
CA ALA A 538 37.07 -2.36 1.41
C ALA A 538 37.79 -2.48 0.04
N ALA A 539 37.05 -2.18 -1.03
CA ALA A 539 37.59 -2.16 -2.39
C ALA A 539 38.73 -1.15 -2.55
N THR A 540 39.66 -1.47 -3.46
CA THR A 540 40.77 -0.61 -3.87
C THR A 540 40.73 -0.37 -5.38
N ARG A 541 41.66 0.42 -5.92
CA ARG A 541 41.74 0.67 -7.38
C ARG A 541 42.86 -0.17 -7.99
N GLY A 542 42.58 -0.81 -9.11
CA GLY A 542 43.52 -1.73 -9.74
C GLY A 542 43.06 -2.21 -11.11
N ASP A 543 43.80 -3.17 -11.65
CA ASP A 543 43.47 -3.90 -12.88
C ASP A 543 42.52 -5.06 -12.51
N ASN A 544 41.30 -5.11 -13.06
CA ASN A 544 40.36 -6.19 -12.71
C ASN A 544 40.45 -7.33 -13.73
N VAL A 545 41.15 -8.40 -13.35
CA VAL A 545 41.36 -9.60 -14.17
C VAL A 545 40.35 -10.72 -13.87
N ARG A 546 39.21 -10.40 -13.25
CA ARG A 546 38.26 -11.40 -12.70
C ARG A 546 36.81 -11.14 -13.11
N ASP A 547 36.33 -9.91 -12.97
CA ASP A 547 34.91 -9.59 -13.16
C ASP A 547 34.58 -9.18 -14.60
N ASN A 548 33.42 -9.63 -15.11
CA ASN A 548 32.85 -9.17 -16.38
C ASN A 548 32.03 -7.87 -16.24
N VAL A 549 32.25 -7.14 -15.16
CA VAL A 549 31.71 -5.81 -14.85
C VAL A 549 32.82 -4.99 -14.20
N GLU A 550 33.34 -3.98 -14.91
CA GLU A 550 34.31 -3.03 -14.37
C GLU A 550 33.66 -1.65 -14.18
N GLN A 551 33.95 -0.98 -13.07
CA GLN A 551 33.50 0.40 -12.80
C GLN A 551 34.67 1.28 -12.37
N VAL A 552 34.87 2.38 -13.10
CA VAL A 552 35.67 3.53 -12.67
C VAL A 552 34.72 4.57 -12.09
N TYR A 553 35.02 5.08 -10.89
CA TYR A 553 34.16 6.00 -10.14
C TYR A 553 35.01 7.17 -9.64
N LEU A 554 34.68 8.39 -10.06
CA LEU A 554 35.35 9.63 -9.65
C LEU A 554 34.35 10.47 -8.85
N ASP A 555 34.48 10.47 -7.52
CA ASP A 555 33.73 11.35 -6.61
C ASP A 555 34.04 12.83 -6.85
N ASN A 556 35.26 13.11 -7.28
CA ASN A 556 35.85 14.42 -7.42
C ASN A 556 36.18 14.75 -8.89
N ALA A 557 35.25 14.47 -9.81
CA ALA A 557 35.33 15.04 -11.15
C ALA A 557 35.32 16.58 -11.08
N ILE A 558 36.05 17.24 -11.99
CA ILE A 558 36.07 18.70 -12.10
C ILE A 558 34.95 19.10 -13.08
N PRO A 559 33.93 19.87 -12.66
CA PRO A 559 32.86 20.31 -13.55
C PRO A 559 33.43 21.04 -14.77
N GLY A 560 32.85 20.78 -15.95
CA GLY A 560 33.30 21.34 -17.23
C GLY A 560 34.64 20.80 -17.75
N LYS A 561 35.38 19.98 -16.99
CA LYS A 561 36.59 19.32 -17.50
C LYS A 561 36.22 18.16 -18.42
N THR A 562 36.95 18.05 -19.54
CA THR A 562 36.86 16.92 -20.45
C THR A 562 37.68 15.75 -19.92
N TYR A 563 37.05 14.57 -19.84
CA TYR A 563 37.67 13.30 -19.52
C TYR A 563 37.61 12.37 -20.72
N THR A 564 38.64 11.55 -20.89
CA THR A 564 38.74 10.52 -21.92
C THR A 564 38.48 9.16 -21.28
N ILE A 565 37.46 8.45 -21.76
CA ILE A 565 37.17 7.07 -21.36
C ILE A 565 37.72 6.16 -22.45
N ARG A 566 38.61 5.23 -22.06
CA ARG A 566 39.25 4.26 -22.96
C ARG A 566 38.83 2.86 -22.57
N VAL A 567 38.48 2.05 -23.56
CA VAL A 567 38.23 0.61 -23.40
C VAL A 567 39.21 -0.18 -24.24
N THR A 568 39.91 -1.13 -23.62
CA THR A 568 40.89 -2.03 -24.24
C THR A 568 40.56 -3.48 -23.85
N HIS A 569 41.33 -4.44 -24.36
CA HIS A 569 41.28 -5.82 -23.87
C HIS A 569 42.69 -6.41 -23.78
N LYS A 570 42.84 -7.47 -22.99
CA LYS A 570 44.06 -8.28 -22.90
C LYS A 570 43.92 -9.54 -23.76
N GLY A 571 45.04 -10.20 -24.04
CA GLY A 571 45.08 -11.52 -24.69
C GLY A 571 44.37 -11.63 -26.05
N THR A 572 43.74 -12.78 -26.28
CA THR A 572 42.98 -13.09 -27.49
C THR A 572 41.51 -13.26 -27.14
N LEU A 573 40.64 -12.45 -27.75
CA LEU A 573 39.19 -12.57 -27.62
C LEU A 573 38.73 -13.87 -28.29
N GLN A 574 38.00 -14.74 -27.56
CA GLN A 574 37.73 -16.12 -28.00
C GLN A 574 37.03 -16.23 -29.37
N THR A 575 36.22 -15.24 -29.76
CA THR A 575 35.52 -15.19 -31.06
C THR A 575 36.06 -14.08 -31.99
N GLY A 576 37.23 -13.53 -31.68
CA GLY A 576 37.85 -12.40 -32.40
C GLY A 576 37.26 -11.03 -32.09
N ASN A 577 36.18 -10.97 -31.32
CA ASN A 577 35.58 -9.73 -30.81
C ASN A 577 34.80 -9.99 -29.50
N GLN A 578 34.48 -8.94 -28.75
CA GLN A 578 33.59 -9.01 -27.58
C GLN A 578 32.55 -7.87 -27.64
N PRO A 579 31.26 -8.20 -27.73
CA PRO A 579 30.19 -7.24 -27.50
C PRO A 579 30.13 -6.81 -26.03
N TYR A 580 30.09 -5.51 -25.77
CA TYR A 580 30.04 -4.96 -24.40
C TYR A 580 29.05 -3.80 -24.29
N SER A 581 28.64 -3.51 -23.06
CA SER A 581 27.78 -2.37 -22.72
C SER A 581 28.62 -1.34 -22.01
N MET A 582 28.42 -0.05 -22.29
CA MET A 582 29.06 1.05 -21.57
C MET A 582 27.98 2.01 -21.06
N ILE A 583 27.96 2.23 -19.73
CA ILE A 583 27.09 3.17 -19.04
C ILE A 583 27.95 4.24 -18.36
N VAL A 584 27.63 5.51 -18.57
CA VAL A 584 28.35 6.66 -18.01
C VAL A 584 27.35 7.66 -17.43
N THR A 585 27.57 8.11 -16.19
CA THR A 585 26.77 9.16 -15.52
C THR A 585 27.69 10.23 -14.92
N GLY A 586 27.13 11.36 -14.48
CA GLY A 586 27.89 12.55 -14.11
C GLY A 586 28.46 13.32 -15.32
N VAL A 587 27.88 13.10 -16.50
CA VAL A 587 28.29 13.71 -17.78
C VAL A 587 27.25 14.71 -18.27
N GLY A 588 27.50 15.33 -19.43
CA GLY A 588 26.61 16.33 -20.03
C GLY A 588 26.86 17.75 -19.53
N GLY A 589 28.04 18.02 -18.96
CA GLY A 589 28.46 19.36 -18.60
C GLY A 589 28.91 20.20 -19.79
N THR A 590 29.04 21.50 -19.57
CA THR A 590 29.62 22.46 -20.53
C THR A 590 31.05 22.79 -20.10
N ALA A 591 31.99 22.87 -21.04
CA ALA A 591 33.33 23.35 -20.73
C ALA A 591 33.29 24.87 -20.48
N TYR A 592 33.75 25.31 -19.30
CA TYR A 592 33.76 26.72 -18.94
C TYR A 592 34.56 27.56 -19.95
N CYS A 593 34.09 28.79 -20.16
CA CYS A 593 34.77 29.76 -21.01
C CYS A 593 36.22 30.03 -20.56
N THR A 594 37.09 30.37 -21.51
CA THR A 594 38.45 30.84 -21.20
C THR A 594 38.41 32.22 -20.54
N SER A 595 39.32 32.47 -19.60
CA SER A 595 39.52 33.77 -18.97
C SER A 595 40.98 33.95 -18.59
N ALA A 596 41.66 34.91 -19.23
CA ALA A 596 43.07 35.20 -18.97
C ALA A 596 43.46 36.60 -19.51
N PRO A 597 44.42 37.29 -18.89
CA PRO A 597 45.03 38.48 -19.47
C PRO A 597 45.96 38.12 -20.65
N THR A 598 46.16 39.09 -21.53
CA THR A 598 47.18 39.04 -22.60
C THR A 598 48.61 39.19 -22.08
N SER A 599 48.79 39.62 -20.82
CA SER A 599 50.08 39.79 -20.16
C SER A 599 49.99 39.44 -18.67
N ASN A 600 50.96 38.69 -18.15
CA ASN A 600 51.12 38.39 -16.72
C ASN A 600 51.93 39.47 -15.99
N ALA A 601 51.92 40.72 -16.45
CA ALA A 601 52.68 41.79 -15.81
C ALA A 601 52.00 42.35 -14.55
N ASP A 602 52.82 42.91 -13.67
CA ASP A 602 52.48 43.90 -12.64
C ASP A 602 51.63 43.44 -11.45
N SER A 603 50.40 42.96 -11.67
CA SER A 603 49.44 42.65 -10.60
C SER A 603 49.14 41.15 -10.44
N ARG A 604 48.86 40.73 -9.20
CA ARG A 604 48.53 39.32 -8.84
C ARG A 604 47.56 39.22 -7.67
N ILE A 605 46.94 38.04 -7.51
CA ILE A 605 46.15 37.66 -6.33
C ILE A 605 47.10 36.97 -5.33
N ASN A 606 47.30 37.58 -4.16
CA ASN A 606 48.18 37.07 -3.11
C ASN A 606 47.50 36.02 -2.23
N ASN A 607 46.21 36.16 -1.95
CA ASN A 607 45.45 35.23 -1.11
C ASN A 607 43.97 35.23 -1.45
N VAL A 608 43.32 34.07 -1.36
CA VAL A 608 41.85 33.91 -1.34
C VAL A 608 41.46 33.02 -0.18
N THR A 609 40.60 33.52 0.70
CA THR A 609 40.03 32.78 1.84
C THR A 609 38.51 32.83 1.77
N LEU A 610 37.86 31.66 1.76
CA LEU A 610 36.41 31.50 1.73
C LEU A 610 36.02 30.14 2.33
N SER A 611 35.09 30.14 3.29
CA SER A 611 34.65 28.92 3.99
C SER A 611 35.85 28.11 4.55
N ASN A 612 36.13 26.93 3.99
CA ASN A 612 37.19 26.01 4.40
C ASN A 612 38.53 26.21 3.65
N ILE A 613 38.62 27.11 2.66
CA ILE A 613 39.88 27.36 1.93
C ILE A 613 40.60 28.62 2.42
N ASN A 614 41.93 28.58 2.38
CA ASN A 614 42.84 29.72 2.56
C ASN A 614 44.04 29.50 1.64
N ASN A 615 43.94 29.95 0.39
CA ASN A 615 44.94 29.71 -0.64
C ASN A 615 45.91 30.88 -0.75
N THR A 616 47.22 30.59 -0.70
CA THR A 616 48.28 31.59 -0.92
C THR A 616 49.18 31.09 -2.06
N PRO A 617 48.94 31.52 -3.32
CA PRO A 617 49.71 31.10 -4.48
C PRO A 617 51.20 31.47 -4.39
N ALA A 618 52.07 30.62 -4.94
CA ALA A 618 53.51 30.84 -5.04
C ALA A 618 53.85 32.21 -5.67
N ALA A 619 55.01 32.80 -5.31
CA ALA A 619 55.42 34.13 -5.74
C ALA A 619 55.63 34.27 -7.27
N GLY A 620 55.44 35.48 -7.80
CA GLY A 620 55.45 35.80 -9.25
C GLY A 620 54.05 36.02 -9.83
N CYS A 621 53.92 36.65 -10.99
CA CYS A 621 52.60 36.82 -11.65
C CYS A 621 52.36 35.75 -12.72
N THR A 622 51.12 35.29 -12.80
CA THR A 622 50.63 34.33 -13.81
C THR A 622 49.44 34.94 -14.55
N THR A 623 49.10 34.42 -15.72
CA THR A 623 47.87 34.81 -16.42
C THR A 623 46.65 34.08 -15.85
N TYR A 624 46.80 32.77 -15.61
CA TYR A 624 45.76 31.87 -15.14
C TYR A 624 46.35 30.82 -14.19
N SER A 625 45.68 30.57 -13.06
CA SER A 625 46.03 29.49 -12.14
C SER A 625 44.82 28.58 -11.88
N ASP A 626 45.02 27.28 -12.10
CA ASP A 626 44.03 26.23 -11.77
C ASP A 626 44.24 25.73 -10.33
N PHE A 627 43.29 26.02 -9.45
CA PHE A 627 43.20 25.53 -8.08
C PHE A 627 41.98 24.63 -7.86
N THR A 628 41.41 24.01 -8.90
CA THR A 628 40.23 23.12 -8.81
C THR A 628 40.45 21.85 -7.97
N ALA A 629 41.71 21.53 -7.66
CA ALA A 629 42.07 20.54 -6.64
C ALA A 629 41.63 20.95 -5.22
N GLN A 630 41.56 22.26 -4.94
CA GLN A 630 40.98 22.82 -3.71
C GLN A 630 39.46 22.93 -3.88
N VAL A 631 38.73 22.49 -2.86
CA VAL A 631 37.26 22.44 -2.85
C VAL A 631 36.70 23.39 -1.79
N VAL A 632 35.99 24.41 -2.24
CA VAL A 632 35.21 25.30 -1.37
C VAL A 632 33.89 24.61 -1.03
N GLN A 633 33.66 24.32 0.24
CA GLN A 633 32.40 23.74 0.72
C GLN A 633 31.44 24.86 1.13
N LEU A 634 30.31 24.95 0.43
CA LEU A 634 29.32 26.01 0.57
C LEU A 634 27.95 25.41 0.89
N GLU A 635 27.49 25.67 2.11
CA GLU A 635 26.21 25.18 2.62
C GLU A 635 25.05 26.05 2.13
N GLN A 636 23.97 25.40 1.68
CA GLN A 636 22.76 26.02 1.17
C GLN A 636 22.21 27.09 2.13
N GLY A 637 21.96 28.30 1.61
CA GLY A 637 21.44 29.43 2.39
C GLY A 637 22.44 30.10 3.35
N VAL A 638 23.68 29.62 3.49
CA VAL A 638 24.66 30.17 4.43
C VAL A 638 25.39 31.38 3.83
N THR A 639 25.75 32.34 4.68
CA THR A 639 26.65 33.44 4.32
C THR A 639 28.03 33.22 4.94
N TYR A 640 29.07 33.19 4.10
CA TYR A 640 30.46 32.98 4.49
C TYR A 640 31.27 34.28 4.40
N PRO A 641 32.22 34.52 5.31
CA PRO A 641 33.20 35.58 5.14
C PRO A 641 34.15 35.24 3.98
N LEU A 642 34.47 36.25 3.18
CA LEU A 642 35.40 36.22 2.06
C LEU A 642 36.54 37.21 2.35
N SER A 643 37.78 36.77 2.19
CA SER A 643 38.96 37.63 2.20
C SER A 643 39.77 37.42 0.93
N ILE A 644 40.14 38.51 0.25
CA ILE A 644 40.96 38.50 -0.96
C ILE A 644 42.08 39.52 -0.79
N THR A 645 43.33 39.07 -0.85
CA THR A 645 44.50 39.97 -0.87
C THR A 645 44.97 40.15 -2.31
N LEU A 646 44.91 41.37 -2.83
CA LEU A 646 45.48 41.74 -4.13
C LEU A 646 46.87 42.35 -3.92
N GLY A 647 47.81 42.03 -4.79
CA GLY A 647 49.22 42.44 -4.67
C GLY A 647 49.85 42.86 -5.98
N THR A 648 51.19 42.88 -5.98
CA THR A 648 52.04 43.26 -7.12
C THR A 648 53.23 42.32 -7.24
N CYS A 649 53.67 42.01 -8.46
CA CYS A 649 54.99 41.44 -8.75
C CYS A 649 55.86 42.33 -9.66
N GLY A 650 55.31 43.41 -10.21
CA GLY A 650 56.00 44.36 -11.08
C GLY A 650 55.73 45.80 -10.66
N ALA A 651 55.37 46.65 -11.61
CA ALA A 651 54.86 47.99 -11.32
C ALA A 651 53.50 47.92 -10.60
N ASN A 652 53.09 49.03 -9.99
CA ASN A 652 51.86 49.10 -9.21
C ASN A 652 50.81 49.98 -9.91
N PHE A 653 49.66 49.37 -10.21
CA PHE A 653 48.49 50.04 -10.77
C PHE A 653 47.24 49.79 -9.90
N ASN A 654 46.18 50.55 -10.18
CA ASN A 654 44.85 50.29 -9.64
C ASN A 654 44.35 48.94 -10.18
N LYS A 655 43.79 48.10 -9.30
CA LYS A 655 43.14 46.84 -9.66
C LYS A 655 41.88 46.58 -8.85
N ILE A 656 41.02 45.76 -9.43
CA ILE A 656 39.79 45.25 -8.84
C ILE A 656 39.73 43.75 -9.11
N ALA A 657 39.15 42.97 -8.20
CA ALA A 657 38.75 41.60 -8.46
C ALA A 657 37.23 41.40 -8.37
N LYS A 658 36.70 40.50 -9.20
CA LYS A 658 35.36 39.94 -9.08
C LYS A 658 35.44 38.45 -8.80
N VAL A 659 34.51 37.95 -8.00
CA VAL A 659 34.30 36.52 -7.76
C VAL A 659 32.98 36.11 -8.42
N PHE A 660 33.03 35.11 -9.28
CA PHE A 660 31.88 34.47 -9.88
C PHE A 660 31.76 33.03 -9.35
N ILE A 661 30.55 32.57 -9.06
CA ILE A 661 30.28 31.20 -8.63
C ILE A 661 29.11 30.68 -9.45
N ASP A 662 29.34 29.63 -10.24
CA ASP A 662 28.29 28.91 -10.95
C ASP A 662 27.37 28.27 -9.89
N TRP A 663 26.20 28.86 -9.67
CA TRP A 663 25.27 28.46 -8.62
C TRP A 663 24.27 27.40 -9.11
N ASN A 664 24.04 27.35 -10.42
CA ASN A 664 23.03 26.48 -11.02
C ASN A 664 23.61 25.15 -11.55
N GLY A 665 24.92 25.06 -11.72
CA GLY A 665 25.67 23.90 -12.22
C GLY A 665 25.57 23.68 -13.73
N ASP A 666 25.34 24.73 -14.54
CA ASP A 666 25.16 24.62 -16.00
C ASP A 666 26.47 24.67 -16.81
N GLY A 667 27.59 25.01 -16.17
CA GLY A 667 28.91 25.08 -16.81
C GLY A 667 29.18 26.40 -17.54
N THR A 668 28.35 27.41 -17.32
CA THR A 668 28.57 28.80 -17.78
C THR A 668 28.69 29.75 -16.58
N PHE A 669 28.87 31.05 -16.84
CA PHE A 669 28.88 32.08 -15.80
C PHE A 669 28.01 33.25 -16.24
N ASP A 670 26.88 33.46 -15.58
CA ASP A 670 26.08 34.69 -15.77
C ASP A 670 26.76 35.88 -15.06
N PRO A 671 27.15 36.95 -15.77
CA PRO A 671 27.91 38.06 -15.19
C PRO A 671 27.12 38.89 -14.16
N THR A 672 25.82 38.64 -13.98
CA THR A 672 24.92 39.33 -13.06
C THR A 672 24.39 38.39 -11.97
N ALA A 673 23.80 37.25 -12.34
CA ALA A 673 23.18 36.32 -11.41
C ALA A 673 24.19 35.51 -10.59
N GLU A 674 25.43 35.37 -11.09
CA GLU A 674 26.47 34.53 -10.50
C GLU A 674 27.68 35.34 -10.00
N LEU A 675 27.58 36.67 -10.02
CA LEU A 675 28.52 37.57 -9.39
C LEU A 675 28.38 37.49 -7.85
N ALA A 676 29.28 36.76 -7.20
CA ALA A 676 29.28 36.54 -5.76
C ALA A 676 29.90 37.70 -4.97
N ALA A 677 30.94 38.37 -5.50
CA ALA A 677 31.59 39.51 -4.84
C ALA A 677 32.34 40.42 -5.83
N THR A 678 32.57 41.68 -5.44
CA THR A 678 33.45 42.64 -6.14
C THR A 678 34.26 43.41 -5.10
N THR A 679 35.58 43.54 -5.28
CA THR A 679 36.42 44.34 -4.38
C THR A 679 36.23 45.83 -4.64
N ASN A 680 36.62 46.68 -3.69
CA ASN A 680 36.94 48.07 -4.00
C ASN A 680 38.18 48.17 -4.91
N VAL A 681 38.46 49.36 -5.44
CA VAL A 681 39.74 49.64 -6.13
C VAL A 681 40.88 49.54 -5.11
N ILE A 682 41.86 48.69 -5.39
CA ILE A 682 43.06 48.50 -4.57
C ILE A 682 44.27 49.05 -5.33
N ASN A 683 45.05 49.87 -4.64
CA ASN A 683 46.36 50.36 -5.07
C ASN A 683 47.41 49.84 -4.08
N GLY A 684 48.54 49.32 -4.56
CA GLY A 684 49.55 48.65 -3.74
C GLY A 684 49.20 47.17 -3.47
N THR A 685 49.50 46.69 -2.26
CA THR A 685 49.07 45.38 -1.77
C THR A 685 48.12 45.58 -0.59
N SER A 686 46.92 45.00 -0.66
CA SER A 686 45.89 45.16 0.39
C SER A 686 44.87 44.01 0.38
N THR A 687 44.19 43.83 1.51
CA THR A 687 43.18 42.79 1.72
C THR A 687 41.78 43.38 1.74
N PHE A 688 40.94 42.96 0.80
CA PHE A 688 39.50 43.16 0.83
C PHE A 688 38.85 42.10 1.74
N ASN A 689 37.91 42.53 2.58
CA ASN A 689 37.03 41.65 3.34
C ASN A 689 35.58 41.91 2.92
N GLY A 690 34.83 40.84 2.65
CA GLY A 690 33.42 40.88 2.27
C GLY A 690 32.73 39.57 2.64
N ASN A 691 31.54 39.35 2.10
CA ASN A 691 30.74 38.15 2.36
C ASN A 691 30.29 37.52 1.03
N VAL A 692 30.04 36.21 1.03
CA VAL A 692 29.39 35.46 -0.05
C VAL A 692 28.18 34.73 0.53
N THR A 693 26.99 34.98 -0.01
CA THR A 693 25.75 34.30 0.39
C THR A 693 25.40 33.22 -0.62
N VAL A 694 25.27 31.98 -0.16
CA VAL A 694 24.93 30.81 -0.99
C VAL A 694 23.41 30.81 -1.24
N PRO A 695 22.94 30.76 -2.50
CA PRO A 695 21.51 30.69 -2.80
C PRO A 695 20.86 29.42 -2.21
N ALA A 696 19.60 29.54 -1.77
CA ALA A 696 18.83 28.38 -1.33
C ALA A 696 18.43 27.43 -2.49
N THR A 697 18.73 27.79 -3.74
CA THR A 697 18.46 27.00 -4.96
C THR A 697 19.58 26.05 -5.36
N VAL A 698 20.77 26.12 -4.73
CA VAL A 698 21.86 25.18 -5.01
C VAL A 698 21.43 23.75 -4.67
N VAL A 699 21.90 22.77 -5.43
CA VAL A 699 21.56 21.35 -5.23
C VAL A 699 22.62 20.67 -4.35
N PRO A 700 22.28 20.19 -3.14
CA PRO A 700 23.22 19.50 -2.27
C PRO A 700 23.87 18.27 -2.93
N GLY A 701 25.19 18.14 -2.76
CA GLY A 701 26.01 17.08 -3.34
C GLY A 701 26.58 17.39 -4.73
N ASN A 702 26.09 18.43 -5.39
CA ASN A 702 26.66 18.89 -6.66
C ASN A 702 27.98 19.67 -6.45
N TYR A 703 28.79 19.66 -7.50
CA TYR A 703 29.99 20.48 -7.64
C TYR A 703 29.80 21.49 -8.78
N SER A 704 30.40 22.67 -8.64
CA SER A 704 30.51 23.69 -9.68
C SER A 704 31.88 24.40 -9.63
N LEU A 705 32.01 25.56 -10.27
CA LEU A 705 33.25 26.33 -10.33
C LEU A 705 33.08 27.72 -9.69
N MET A 706 34.09 28.14 -8.92
CA MET A 706 34.31 29.53 -8.51
C MET A 706 35.47 30.10 -9.30
N ARG A 707 35.28 31.27 -9.91
CA ARG A 707 36.31 32.00 -10.66
C ARG A 707 36.56 33.37 -10.04
N VAL A 708 37.81 33.68 -9.74
CA VAL A 708 38.27 35.01 -9.32
C VAL A 708 38.98 35.67 -10.49
N VAL A 709 38.42 36.75 -11.04
CA VAL A 709 39.04 37.54 -12.12
C VAL A 709 39.51 38.86 -11.56
N MET A 710 40.83 39.08 -11.55
CA MET A 710 41.47 40.33 -11.17
C MET A 710 42.03 41.04 -12.39
N THR A 711 41.77 42.34 -12.50
CA THR A 711 42.15 43.19 -13.64
C THR A 711 42.75 44.50 -13.16
N GLU A 712 43.74 45.00 -13.90
CA GLU A 712 44.26 46.36 -13.73
C GLU A 712 43.27 47.37 -14.34
N THR A 713 42.37 47.88 -13.50
CA THR A 713 41.27 48.77 -13.87
C THR A 713 40.77 49.53 -12.63
N ASP A 714 40.18 50.70 -12.84
CA ASP A 714 39.33 51.41 -11.87
C ASP A 714 37.83 51.25 -12.18
N ASN A 715 37.47 50.63 -13.32
CA ASN A 715 36.11 50.42 -13.79
C ASN A 715 35.66 48.96 -13.61
N THR A 716 34.70 48.72 -12.71
CA THR A 716 34.14 47.39 -12.44
C THR A 716 33.40 46.78 -13.63
N ALA A 717 32.97 47.58 -14.62
CA ALA A 717 32.24 47.09 -15.80
C ALA A 717 33.15 46.38 -16.83
N THR A 718 34.47 46.55 -16.76
CA THR A 718 35.41 45.86 -17.67
C THR A 718 35.73 44.42 -17.25
N ILE A 719 35.19 43.97 -16.12
CA ILE A 719 35.54 42.69 -15.47
C ILE A 719 34.41 41.70 -15.70
N ASN A 720 34.67 40.71 -16.54
CA ASN A 720 33.75 39.63 -16.92
C ASN A 720 34.33 38.26 -16.54
N PRO A 721 33.50 37.23 -16.34
CA PRO A 721 33.98 35.87 -16.01
C PRO A 721 34.68 35.19 -17.19
N CYS A 722 34.49 35.70 -18.42
CA CYS A 722 34.94 35.12 -19.68
C CYS A 722 35.68 36.16 -20.54
N GLY A 723 36.63 35.71 -21.36
CA GLY A 723 37.31 36.50 -22.38
C GLY A 723 38.74 36.92 -22.01
N SER A 724 39.32 37.78 -22.85
CA SER A 724 40.67 38.32 -22.66
C SER A 724 40.65 39.76 -22.18
N TYR A 725 41.65 40.11 -21.35
CA TYR A 725 41.86 41.47 -20.82
C TYR A 725 43.35 41.82 -20.85
N ASN A 726 43.73 43.07 -20.53
CA ASN A 726 45.11 43.51 -20.74
C ASN A 726 46.10 42.86 -19.76
N LYS A 727 45.92 43.12 -18.46
CA LYS A 727 46.78 42.68 -17.35
C LYS A 727 45.96 42.31 -16.11
N GLY A 728 46.47 41.39 -15.32
CA GLY A 728 45.85 40.88 -14.10
C GLY A 728 46.09 39.39 -13.92
N GLU A 729 45.10 38.66 -13.39
CA GLU A 729 45.18 37.22 -13.12
C GLU A 729 43.78 36.63 -12.97
N THR A 730 43.55 35.44 -13.53
CA THR A 730 42.36 34.61 -13.28
C THR A 730 42.74 33.40 -12.42
N GLN A 731 41.91 33.07 -11.42
CA GLN A 731 42.06 31.86 -10.59
C GLN A 731 40.76 31.09 -10.49
N ASP A 732 40.81 29.79 -10.77
CA ASP A 732 39.64 28.90 -10.72
C ASP A 732 39.75 27.89 -9.56
N TYR A 733 38.66 27.70 -8.83
CA TYR A 733 38.52 26.82 -7.67
C TYR A 733 37.26 25.97 -7.86
N ARG A 734 37.24 24.75 -7.33
CA ARG A 734 36.02 23.93 -7.36
C ARG A 734 35.15 24.27 -6.15
N VAL A 735 33.84 24.29 -6.34
CA VAL A 735 32.84 24.45 -5.29
C VAL A 735 32.11 23.13 -5.09
N GLN A 736 31.75 22.80 -3.84
CA GLN A 736 30.84 21.72 -3.48
C GLN A 736 29.68 22.31 -2.67
N PHE A 737 28.44 22.03 -3.09
CA PHE A 737 27.27 22.45 -2.34
C PHE A 737 26.88 21.40 -1.30
N THR A 738 26.68 21.82 -0.05
CA THR A 738 26.21 20.96 1.04
C THR A 738 24.79 21.32 1.45
N GLY A 739 24.02 20.31 1.87
CA GLY A 739 22.64 20.50 2.33
C GLY A 739 22.61 21.23 3.67
N ALA A 740 21.53 21.99 3.89
CA ALA A 740 21.32 22.74 5.12
C ALA A 740 21.54 21.88 6.38
N SER A 741 22.20 22.45 7.38
CA SER A 741 22.32 21.87 8.71
C SER A 741 21.00 21.97 9.48
N ARG A 742 20.23 23.05 9.28
CA ARG A 742 18.99 23.37 9.98
C ARG A 742 17.92 23.82 8.99
N ASP A 743 17.00 22.90 8.69
CA ASP A 743 15.91 23.06 7.73
C ASP A 743 14.72 22.21 8.20
N VAL A 744 13.59 22.84 8.52
CA VAL A 744 12.35 22.18 8.96
C VAL A 744 11.14 22.70 8.20
N GLY A 745 10.59 21.86 7.34
CA GLY A 745 9.37 22.14 6.61
C GLY A 745 8.11 21.51 7.18
N ALA A 746 6.97 21.98 6.69
CA ALA A 746 5.67 21.38 6.90
C ALA A 746 5.29 20.52 5.68
N LEU A 747 5.08 19.22 5.87
CA LEU A 747 4.74 18.28 4.78
C LEU A 747 3.27 18.27 4.41
N ARG A 748 2.39 18.33 5.42
CA ARG A 748 0.94 18.29 5.27
C ARG A 748 0.27 18.90 6.50
N VAL A 749 -0.99 19.29 6.33
CA VAL A 749 -1.87 19.72 7.41
C VAL A 749 -3.21 19.02 7.30
N THR A 750 -3.75 18.53 8.41
CA THR A 750 -5.00 17.75 8.47
C THR A 750 -5.92 18.25 9.57
N ASN A 751 -7.23 18.24 9.32
CA ASN A 751 -8.24 18.54 10.34
C ASN A 751 -8.64 17.24 11.07
N ASN A 752 -8.63 17.25 12.41
CA ASN A 752 -8.97 16.09 13.23
C ASN A 752 -10.43 16.14 13.73
N SER A 753 -11.32 16.81 12.98
CA SER A 753 -12.75 16.89 13.28
C SER A 753 -13.36 15.52 13.56
N VAL A 754 -14.22 15.44 14.58
CA VAL A 754 -14.95 14.22 14.95
C VAL A 754 -15.68 13.64 13.72
N GLY A 755 -15.43 12.37 13.41
CA GLY A 755 -16.04 11.71 12.23
C GLY A 755 -15.41 12.08 10.87
N GLY A 756 -14.27 12.78 10.84
CA GLY A 756 -13.47 12.98 9.63
C GLY A 756 -13.89 14.15 8.73
N GLY A 757 -14.92 14.92 9.09
CA GLY A 757 -15.32 16.12 8.34
C GLY A 757 -16.60 16.80 8.82
N CYS A 758 -16.97 16.64 10.09
CA CYS A 758 -18.26 17.10 10.60
C CYS A 758 -18.17 18.44 11.34
N ALA A 759 -19.29 19.16 11.37
CA ALA A 759 -19.40 20.43 12.08
C ALA A 759 -19.24 20.27 13.60
N GLY A 760 -18.57 21.22 14.23
CA GLY A 760 -18.27 21.22 15.66
C GLY A 760 -16.83 21.67 15.99
N VAL A 761 -16.48 21.62 17.27
CA VAL A 761 -15.14 21.94 17.77
C VAL A 761 -14.13 20.95 17.17
N SER A 762 -13.13 21.47 16.47
CA SER A 762 -12.10 20.70 15.77
C SER A 762 -10.71 21.28 16.01
N ASN A 763 -9.66 20.46 16.03
CA ASN A 763 -8.26 20.92 16.02
C ASN A 763 -7.53 20.43 14.76
N VAL A 764 -6.33 20.95 14.54
CA VAL A 764 -5.50 20.69 13.36
C VAL A 764 -4.23 19.93 13.77
N SER A 765 -3.75 19.04 12.89
CA SER A 765 -2.42 18.44 12.98
C SER A 765 -1.56 18.86 11.79
N VAL A 766 -0.28 19.13 12.02
CA VAL A 766 0.72 19.47 11.01
C VAL A 766 1.80 18.40 11.03
N ARG A 767 2.08 17.75 9.90
CA ARG A 767 3.28 16.91 9.81
C ARG A 767 4.50 17.77 9.55
N LEU A 768 5.47 17.69 10.45
CA LEU A 768 6.76 18.34 10.34
C LEU A 768 7.79 17.38 9.75
N LYS A 769 8.77 17.90 9.02
CA LYS A 769 9.94 17.16 8.53
C LYS A 769 11.21 17.97 8.71
N ASN A 770 12.26 17.32 9.22
CA ASN A 770 13.59 17.89 9.29
C ASN A 770 14.36 17.45 8.05
N TYR A 771 14.51 18.36 7.09
CA TYR A 771 15.33 18.14 5.89
C TYR A 771 16.81 18.39 6.18
N GLY A 772 17.12 19.07 7.29
CA GLY A 772 18.48 19.37 7.72
C GLY A 772 19.28 18.15 8.17
N THR A 773 20.60 18.34 8.25
CA THR A 773 21.56 17.31 8.69
C THR A 773 21.76 17.25 10.21
N THR A 774 21.25 18.22 10.97
CA THR A 774 21.32 18.25 12.45
C THR A 774 19.96 17.98 13.09
N ALA A 775 19.94 17.45 14.32
CA ALA A 775 18.70 17.27 15.07
C ALA A 775 18.19 18.62 15.61
N VAL A 776 16.87 18.83 15.55
CA VAL A 776 16.21 20.12 15.82
C VAL A 776 15.02 19.95 16.75
N SER A 777 14.78 20.94 17.61
CA SER A 777 13.68 20.96 18.57
C SER A 777 13.17 22.39 18.78
N ASN A 778 12.07 22.55 19.51
CA ASN A 778 11.42 23.84 19.78
C ASN A 778 11.05 24.58 18.48
N ILE A 779 10.47 23.85 17.52
CA ILE A 779 10.04 24.38 16.22
C ILE A 779 8.74 25.16 16.43
N PRO A 780 8.70 26.49 16.23
CA PRO A 780 7.44 27.24 16.27
C PRO A 780 6.65 26.97 14.99
N VAL A 781 5.35 26.79 15.13
CA VAL A 781 4.40 26.49 14.04
C VAL A 781 3.22 27.45 14.15
N THR A 782 3.02 28.24 13.11
CA THR A 782 1.83 29.08 12.93
C THR A 782 0.86 28.35 12.02
N VAL A 783 -0.41 28.24 12.44
CA VAL A 783 -1.47 27.69 11.60
C VAL A 783 -2.61 28.69 11.47
N THR A 784 -2.95 29.04 10.24
CA THR A 784 -4.02 29.98 9.90
C THR A 784 -5.15 29.24 9.18
N ILE A 785 -6.38 29.44 9.65
CA ILE A 785 -7.60 28.82 9.14
C ILE A 785 -8.48 29.94 8.58
N THR A 786 -8.66 29.94 7.26
CA THR A 786 -9.40 30.95 6.50
C THR A 786 -10.70 30.34 5.96
N PRO A 787 -11.89 30.77 6.41
CA PRO A 787 -13.16 30.33 5.85
C PRO A 787 -13.35 30.88 4.43
N ALA A 788 -13.69 30.03 3.46
CA ALA A 788 -13.86 30.41 2.06
C ALA A 788 -14.96 31.48 1.83
N ASN A 789 -15.92 31.57 2.75
CA ASN A 789 -17.06 32.49 2.69
C ASN A 789 -16.76 33.88 3.32
N GLY A 790 -15.50 34.24 3.56
CA GLY A 790 -15.13 35.54 4.14
C GLY A 790 -15.41 35.68 5.64
N GLY A 791 -15.46 34.56 6.37
CA GLY A 791 -15.61 34.54 7.83
C GLY A 791 -14.33 34.94 8.57
N GLN A 792 -14.39 35.02 9.90
CA GLN A 792 -13.23 35.33 10.74
C GLN A 792 -12.10 34.32 10.52
N VAL A 793 -10.90 34.82 10.20
CA VAL A 793 -9.67 34.04 10.15
C VAL A 793 -9.22 33.71 11.57
N ILE A 794 -8.84 32.45 11.80
CA ILE A 794 -8.38 31.94 13.10
C ILE A 794 -6.91 31.55 12.97
N THR A 795 -6.06 32.01 13.90
CA THR A 795 -4.63 31.69 13.89
C THR A 795 -4.20 31.09 15.22
N PHE A 796 -3.48 29.97 15.15
CA PHE A 796 -2.80 29.34 16.28
C PHE A 796 -1.29 29.53 16.13
N ASN A 797 -0.60 29.79 17.23
CA ASN A 797 0.86 29.87 17.30
C ASN A 797 1.29 28.95 18.44
N GLU A 798 1.87 27.80 18.10
CA GLU A 798 2.28 26.79 19.07
C GLU A 798 3.67 26.25 18.73
N THR A 799 4.38 25.68 19.71
CA THR A 799 5.74 25.19 19.53
C THR A 799 5.78 23.67 19.68
N TYR A 800 6.30 22.98 18.67
CA TYR A 800 6.66 21.56 18.77
C TYR A 800 7.95 21.43 19.60
N THR A 801 7.83 20.91 20.82
CA THR A 801 8.91 20.87 21.82
C THR A 801 9.84 19.66 21.73
N GLN A 802 9.44 18.61 21.01
CA GLN A 802 10.22 17.37 20.90
C GLN A 802 11.40 17.55 19.92
N THR A 803 12.31 16.58 19.89
CA THR A 803 13.46 16.56 18.97
C THR A 803 13.14 15.75 17.71
N LEU A 804 13.21 16.40 16.54
CA LEU A 804 13.20 15.77 15.24
C LEU A 804 14.64 15.45 14.80
N ALA A 805 14.96 14.17 14.63
CA ALA A 805 16.25 13.73 14.08
C ALA A 805 16.37 14.12 12.58
N PRO A 806 17.59 14.13 12.00
CA PRO A 806 17.78 14.36 10.56
C PRO A 806 16.92 13.41 9.72
N GLN A 807 16.26 13.93 8.68
CA GLN A 807 15.32 13.23 7.79
C GLN A 807 14.05 12.66 8.47
N ALA A 808 13.85 12.85 9.78
CA ALA A 808 12.68 12.35 10.49
C ALA A 808 11.43 13.20 10.25
N GLU A 809 10.27 12.59 10.48
CA GLU A 809 8.94 13.19 10.38
C GLU A 809 8.13 12.92 11.66
N ASP A 810 7.29 13.85 12.08
CA ASP A 810 6.33 13.64 13.17
C ASP A 810 5.06 14.48 12.99
N ASP A 811 3.94 14.03 13.57
CA ASP A 811 2.63 14.71 13.49
C ASP A 811 2.40 15.60 14.73
N PHE A 812 2.52 16.92 14.56
CA PHE A 812 2.25 17.90 15.62
C PHE A 812 0.77 18.25 15.66
N VAL A 813 0.06 17.73 16.67
CA VAL A 813 -1.35 18.07 16.94
C VAL A 813 -1.43 19.35 17.79
N LEU A 814 -2.10 20.38 17.26
CA LEU A 814 -2.31 21.65 17.95
C LEU A 814 -3.33 21.51 19.10
N ASN A 815 -3.12 22.29 20.16
CA ASN A 815 -4.08 22.47 21.25
C ASN A 815 -5.20 23.43 20.85
N GLY A 816 -4.93 24.36 19.95
CA GLY A 816 -5.90 25.31 19.38
C GLY A 816 -7.06 24.61 18.68
N THR A 817 -8.28 25.09 18.95
CA THR A 817 -9.52 24.56 18.35
C THR A 817 -10.32 25.65 17.64
N PHE A 818 -11.04 25.27 16.59
CA PHE A 818 -11.96 26.12 15.86
C PHE A 818 -13.33 25.44 15.70
N ASN A 819 -14.37 26.22 15.50
CA ASN A 819 -15.71 25.70 15.20
C ASN A 819 -15.87 25.51 13.70
N ALA A 820 -15.86 24.26 13.26
CA ALA A 820 -16.20 23.85 11.91
C ALA A 820 -17.72 24.00 11.68
N THR A 821 -18.12 24.70 10.63
CA THR A 821 -19.52 24.97 10.27
C THR A 821 -19.97 24.03 9.16
N ALA A 822 -21.16 23.45 9.28
CA ALA A 822 -21.69 22.51 8.29
C ALA A 822 -21.79 23.13 6.89
N GLY A 823 -21.34 22.42 5.86
CA GLY A 823 -21.31 22.90 4.47
C GLY A 823 -20.29 24.01 4.18
N ALA A 824 -19.45 24.40 5.15
CA ALA A 824 -18.41 25.42 4.93
C ALA A 824 -17.08 24.79 4.49
N SER A 825 -16.35 25.51 3.64
CA SER A 825 -14.99 25.18 3.25
C SER A 825 -13.97 26.08 3.95
N TYR A 826 -12.83 25.53 4.31
CA TYR A 826 -11.72 26.26 4.94
C TYR A 826 -10.40 25.96 4.24
N THR A 827 -9.61 26.99 4.04
CA THR A 827 -8.19 26.86 3.67
C THR A 827 -7.37 26.92 4.95
N ILE A 828 -6.61 25.87 5.23
CA ILE A 828 -5.72 25.75 6.37
C ILE A 828 -4.29 25.85 5.86
N THR A 829 -3.56 26.87 6.29
CA THR A 829 -2.14 27.07 5.98
C THR A 829 -1.33 26.89 7.26
N ALA A 830 -0.35 26.00 7.24
CA ALA A 830 0.60 25.77 8.33
C ALA A 830 2.01 26.18 7.89
N THR A 831 2.69 26.95 8.74
CA THR A 831 4.03 27.50 8.49
C THR A 831 4.94 27.22 9.68
N THR A 832 6.11 26.64 9.44
CA THR A 832 7.19 26.52 10.42
C THR A 832 8.06 27.79 10.42
N SER A 833 8.52 28.21 11.59
CA SER A 833 9.43 29.35 11.73
C SER A 833 10.59 29.03 12.67
N LEU A 834 11.33 27.96 12.37
CA LEU A 834 12.55 27.61 13.09
C LEU A 834 13.56 28.76 12.96
N ALA A 835 14.15 29.19 14.08
CA ALA A 835 15.16 30.25 14.06
C ALA A 835 16.41 29.77 13.30
N ASN A 836 16.92 30.58 12.37
CA ASN A 836 17.98 30.23 11.42
C ASN A 836 17.68 28.96 10.59
N ASP A 837 16.42 28.81 10.16
CA ASP A 837 16.08 27.91 9.06
C ASP A 837 16.68 28.43 7.76
N GLN A 838 17.34 27.57 7.00
CA GLN A 838 18.10 27.94 5.81
C GLN A 838 17.29 27.86 4.51
N VAL A 839 16.16 27.14 4.48
CA VAL A 839 15.46 26.75 3.24
C VAL A 839 13.96 27.01 3.35
N ALA A 840 13.61 28.28 3.58
CA ALA A 840 12.25 28.77 3.83
C ALA A 840 11.14 28.34 2.85
N ILE A 841 11.48 27.80 1.66
CA ILE A 841 10.52 27.38 0.63
C ILE A 841 9.69 26.16 1.04
N ASN A 842 10.18 25.30 1.93
CA ASN A 842 9.46 24.10 2.38
C ASN A 842 8.68 24.32 3.71
N ASN A 843 8.82 25.51 4.31
CA ASN A 843 8.25 25.83 5.62
C ASN A 843 6.72 25.86 5.64
N THR A 844 6.08 26.11 4.49
CA THR A 844 4.63 26.35 4.41
C THR A 844 3.92 25.29 3.58
N VAL A 845 2.86 24.72 4.15
CA VAL A 845 1.91 23.84 3.45
C VAL A 845 0.49 24.36 3.61
N THR A 846 -0.35 24.16 2.59
CA THR A 846 -1.76 24.53 2.62
C THR A 846 -2.63 23.35 2.21
N ALA A 847 -3.73 23.13 2.94
CA ALA A 847 -4.77 22.17 2.59
C ALA A 847 -6.14 22.86 2.57
N ASN A 848 -7.03 22.40 1.69
CA ASN A 848 -8.44 22.81 1.68
C ASN A 848 -9.28 21.68 2.29
N ILE A 849 -10.11 22.02 3.27
CA ILE A 849 -11.09 21.10 3.87
C ILE A 849 -12.51 21.56 3.55
N VAL A 850 -13.42 20.61 3.41
CA VAL A 850 -14.86 20.86 3.27
C VAL A 850 -15.56 20.13 4.40
N ILE A 851 -16.41 20.84 5.14
CA ILE A 851 -17.21 20.26 6.21
C ILE A 851 -18.54 19.80 5.63
N GLY A 852 -18.93 18.56 5.92
CA GLY A 852 -20.19 17.99 5.43
C GLY A 852 -21.41 18.82 5.83
N SER A 853 -22.45 18.81 4.99
CA SER A 853 -23.77 19.29 5.38
C SER A 853 -24.38 18.35 6.45
N ILE A 854 -25.33 18.86 7.22
CA ILE A 854 -26.07 18.03 8.20
C ILE A 854 -26.95 17.05 7.40
N PRO A 855 -26.75 15.72 7.50
CA PRO A 855 -27.47 14.77 6.68
C PRO A 855 -28.85 14.47 7.26
N VAL A 856 -29.85 14.27 6.40
CA VAL A 856 -31.24 14.00 6.79
C VAL A 856 -31.71 12.68 6.12
N PRO A 857 -32.28 11.73 6.86
CA PRO A 857 -32.79 10.50 6.27
C PRO A 857 -34.05 10.75 5.42
N THR A 858 -34.18 9.96 4.35
CA THR A 858 -35.21 10.05 3.31
C THR A 858 -35.82 8.68 3.04
N ASN A 859 -36.89 8.62 2.23
CA ASN A 859 -37.59 7.38 1.82
C ASN A 859 -37.98 6.47 3.00
N LEU A 860 -38.40 7.10 4.11
CA LEU A 860 -38.67 6.41 5.37
C LEU A 860 -40.02 5.70 5.35
N SER A 861 -40.02 4.43 5.74
CA SER A 861 -41.22 3.63 5.94
C SER A 861 -41.06 2.63 7.10
N ALA A 862 -42.18 2.26 7.70
CA ALA A 862 -42.27 1.21 8.69
C ALA A 862 -43.54 0.37 8.43
N VAL A 863 -43.40 -0.95 8.39
CA VAL A 863 -44.47 -1.90 8.04
C VAL A 863 -44.42 -3.10 8.99
N TYR A 864 -45.58 -3.58 9.44
CA TYR A 864 -45.67 -4.83 10.19
C TYR A 864 -45.79 -6.04 9.24
N CYS A 865 -45.01 -7.08 9.50
CA CYS A 865 -44.95 -8.30 8.71
C CYS A 865 -45.67 -9.42 9.47
N ASP A 866 -46.86 -9.81 8.99
CA ASP A 866 -47.73 -10.80 9.65
C ASP A 866 -47.16 -12.23 9.59
N ASP A 867 -46.34 -12.52 8.59
CA ASP A 867 -45.69 -13.82 8.38
C ASP A 867 -44.57 -14.12 9.39
N THR A 868 -43.81 -13.09 9.75
CA THR A 868 -42.61 -13.15 10.60
C THR A 868 -42.85 -12.58 12.00
N GLN A 869 -43.94 -11.86 12.21
CA GLN A 869 -44.29 -11.15 13.45
C GLN A 869 -43.21 -10.13 13.85
N GLN A 870 -42.73 -9.37 12.86
CA GLN A 870 -41.69 -8.34 13.01
C GLN A 870 -42.09 -7.05 12.29
N TYR A 871 -41.47 -5.93 12.67
CA TYR A 871 -41.57 -4.67 11.94
C TYR A 871 -40.39 -4.54 10.99
N LEU A 872 -40.67 -4.35 9.70
CA LEU A 872 -39.70 -3.92 8.70
C LEU A 872 -39.62 -2.39 8.73
N LEU A 873 -38.42 -1.87 8.95
CA LEU A 873 -38.07 -0.46 8.91
C LEU A 873 -37.21 -0.23 7.66
N SER A 874 -37.46 0.83 6.89
CA SER A 874 -36.71 1.10 5.66
C SER A 874 -36.50 2.60 5.43
N GLY A 875 -35.35 2.97 4.85
CA GLY A 875 -34.92 4.36 4.70
C GLY A 875 -33.58 4.51 3.98
N SER A 876 -33.25 5.73 3.55
CA SER A 876 -32.01 6.03 2.84
C SER A 876 -31.35 7.33 3.31
N GLY A 877 -30.03 7.43 3.15
CA GLY A 877 -29.27 8.67 3.39
C GLY A 877 -27.77 8.41 3.48
N GLU A 878 -27.00 9.47 3.73
CA GLU A 878 -25.54 9.38 3.81
C GLU A 878 -25.07 8.83 5.17
N GLY A 879 -24.54 7.61 5.15
CA GLY A 879 -24.08 6.89 6.34
C GLY A 879 -25.09 5.86 6.86
N SER A 880 -25.06 5.63 8.17
CA SER A 880 -25.88 4.61 8.83
C SER A 880 -27.24 5.19 9.24
N VAL A 881 -28.32 4.69 8.66
CA VAL A 881 -29.69 4.93 9.16
C VAL A 881 -29.86 4.18 10.48
N LEU A 882 -30.16 4.90 11.55
CA LEU A 882 -30.40 4.38 12.90
C LEU A 882 -31.85 4.62 13.31
N TRP A 883 -32.46 3.64 13.95
CA TRP A 883 -33.89 3.62 14.28
C TRP A 883 -34.12 3.59 15.79
N TYR A 884 -35.11 4.34 16.26
CA TYR A 884 -35.41 4.56 17.69
C TYR A 884 -36.93 4.52 17.94
N THR A 885 -37.33 4.25 19.18
CA THR A 885 -38.71 4.43 19.67
C THR A 885 -38.99 5.81 20.27
N VAL A 886 -37.95 6.64 20.41
CA VAL A 886 -38.01 7.96 21.07
C VAL A 886 -37.42 9.07 20.18
N PRO A 887 -37.97 10.30 20.24
CA PRO A 887 -37.52 11.42 19.40
C PRO A 887 -36.10 11.90 19.72
N THR A 888 -35.62 11.70 20.94
CA THR A 888 -34.28 12.10 21.42
C THR A 888 -33.73 11.08 22.40
N GLY A 889 -32.40 10.93 22.46
CA GLY A 889 -31.72 10.02 23.39
C GLY A 889 -32.00 8.53 23.15
N GLY A 890 -31.66 7.68 24.13
CA GLY A 890 -31.81 6.22 24.01
C GLY A 890 -30.87 5.56 23.00
N THR A 891 -30.82 4.23 23.01
CA THR A 891 -30.02 3.43 22.07
C THR A 891 -30.82 3.08 20.81
N PRO A 892 -30.17 2.99 19.63
CA PRO A 892 -30.79 2.44 18.42
C PRO A 892 -31.39 1.04 18.67
N ILE A 893 -32.63 0.84 18.24
CA ILE A 893 -33.32 -0.46 18.26
C ILE A 893 -33.05 -1.30 17.00
N ALA A 894 -32.62 -0.64 15.92
CA ALA A 894 -32.24 -1.24 14.65
C ALA A 894 -31.33 -0.26 13.87
N ALA A 895 -30.59 -0.77 12.90
CA ALA A 895 -29.70 0.02 12.05
C ALA A 895 -29.65 -0.57 10.64
N GLY A 896 -29.47 0.29 9.63
CA GLY A 896 -29.44 -0.05 8.21
C GLY A 896 -30.60 0.54 7.43
N THR A 897 -30.44 0.57 6.09
CA THR A 897 -31.42 1.06 5.13
C THR A 897 -32.66 0.17 4.98
N SER A 898 -32.54 -1.09 5.40
CA SER A 898 -33.64 -2.04 5.59
C SER A 898 -33.30 -2.89 6.82
N ALA A 899 -34.12 -2.84 7.87
CA ALA A 899 -33.86 -3.52 9.12
C ALA A 899 -35.14 -4.07 9.76
N PHE A 900 -35.05 -5.24 10.39
CA PHE A 900 -36.17 -5.85 11.11
C PHE A 900 -36.03 -5.65 12.61
N THR A 901 -37.14 -5.38 13.30
CA THR A 901 -37.19 -5.32 14.77
C THR A 901 -38.41 -6.04 15.33
N LYS A 902 -38.29 -6.55 16.56
CA LYS A 902 -39.42 -7.06 17.37
C LYS A 902 -39.91 -6.03 18.40
N THR A 903 -39.18 -4.93 18.58
CA THR A 903 -39.55 -3.85 19.50
C THR A 903 -40.72 -3.07 18.90
N ALA A 904 -41.90 -3.17 19.51
CA ALA A 904 -43.09 -2.44 19.08
C ALA A 904 -42.86 -0.91 19.07
N PRO A 905 -43.52 -0.16 18.18
CA PRO A 905 -43.45 1.30 18.16
C PRO A 905 -44.15 1.90 19.38
N VAL A 906 -43.73 3.10 19.80
CA VAL A 906 -44.46 3.89 20.79
C VAL A 906 -45.42 4.80 20.04
N ASN A 907 -46.72 4.78 20.40
CA ASN A 907 -47.77 5.55 19.71
C ASN A 907 -47.74 5.37 18.18
N ASN A 908 -47.62 4.11 17.71
CA ASN A 908 -47.51 3.74 16.29
C ASN A 908 -46.35 4.42 15.51
N THR A 909 -45.39 5.01 16.21
CA THR A 909 -44.31 5.83 15.65
C THR A 909 -42.93 5.24 15.98
N TYR A 910 -42.06 5.19 14.97
CA TYR A 910 -40.61 5.08 15.11
C TYR A 910 -39.95 6.40 14.74
N TYR A 911 -38.67 6.56 15.04
CA TYR A 911 -37.87 7.72 14.65
C TYR A 911 -36.58 7.25 13.95
N ALA A 912 -36.22 7.90 12.84
CA ALA A 912 -35.02 7.59 12.08
C ALA A 912 -34.06 8.79 12.04
N ALA A 913 -32.75 8.53 12.11
CA ALA A 913 -31.68 9.51 11.95
C ALA A 913 -30.46 8.89 11.28
N LEU A 914 -29.60 9.69 10.68
CA LEU A 914 -28.31 9.24 10.14
C LEU A 914 -27.23 9.48 11.20
N ASN A 915 -26.41 8.46 11.48
CA ASN A 915 -25.22 8.53 12.33
C ASN A 915 -25.44 9.13 13.76
N ASP A 916 -26.68 9.20 14.25
CA ASP A 916 -27.08 9.78 15.54
C ASP A 916 -26.79 8.85 16.74
N TYR A 917 -25.54 8.44 16.90
CA TYR A 917 -25.14 7.64 18.05
C TYR A 917 -23.73 8.00 18.51
N SER A 918 -23.61 8.24 19.81
CA SER A 918 -22.36 8.42 20.55
C SER A 918 -22.51 7.85 21.96
N ALA A 919 -21.40 7.42 22.56
CA ALA A 919 -21.39 6.89 23.92
C ALA A 919 -20.00 7.01 24.58
N SER A 920 -19.98 6.81 25.89
CA SER A 920 -18.75 6.51 26.65
C SER A 920 -18.79 5.04 27.07
N VAL A 921 -17.71 4.29 26.85
CA VAL A 921 -17.65 2.84 27.04
C VAL A 921 -16.41 2.43 27.84
N GLY A 922 -16.54 1.38 28.64
CA GLY A 922 -15.49 0.94 29.56
C GLY A 922 -15.54 1.66 30.91
N PRO A 923 -14.71 1.27 31.88
CA PRO A 923 -14.58 1.97 33.16
C PRO A 923 -14.00 3.37 32.94
N ALA A 924 -14.50 4.36 33.68
CA ALA A 924 -14.07 5.76 33.51
C ALA A 924 -12.61 6.01 33.91
N THR A 925 -12.07 5.22 34.85
CA THR A 925 -10.71 5.33 35.37
C THR A 925 -10.18 3.95 35.77
N LYS A 926 -8.86 3.84 35.97
CA LYS A 926 -8.23 2.61 36.50
C LYS A 926 -8.69 2.22 37.91
N TYR A 927 -9.23 3.18 38.67
CA TYR A 927 -9.74 2.99 40.04
C TYR A 927 -11.01 2.13 40.14
N ALA A 928 -11.59 1.73 39.00
CA ALA A 928 -12.62 0.69 38.97
C ALA A 928 -12.11 -0.69 39.41
N PHE A 929 -10.78 -0.88 39.49
CA PHE A 929 -10.11 -2.13 39.80
C PHE A 929 -9.08 -1.94 40.92
N THR A 930 -8.70 -3.02 41.61
CA THR A 930 -7.96 -2.96 42.88
C THR A 930 -6.43 -3.12 42.76
N GLY A 931 -5.90 -3.25 41.54
CA GLY A 931 -4.46 -3.29 41.31
C GLY A 931 -4.07 -3.44 39.83
N GLY A 932 -2.81 -3.08 39.54
CA GLY A 932 -2.22 -3.13 38.21
C GLY A 932 -0.74 -2.74 38.20
N GLY A 933 -0.24 -2.37 37.02
CA GLY A 933 1.12 -1.88 36.82
C GLY A 933 1.37 -1.43 35.38
N TYR A 934 2.50 -0.77 35.14
CA TYR A 934 2.89 -0.23 33.84
C TYR A 934 3.96 -1.11 33.18
N ASN A 935 3.84 -1.37 31.88
CA ASN A 935 4.87 -2.04 31.09
C ASN A 935 4.63 -1.85 29.58
N GLN A 936 5.48 -2.45 28.75
CA GLN A 936 5.16 -2.77 27.35
C GLN A 936 4.45 -4.12 27.31
N PHE A 937 3.17 -4.10 26.96
CA PHE A 937 2.28 -5.26 27.01
C PHE A 937 1.83 -5.65 25.60
N GLY A 938 2.17 -6.86 25.13
CA GLY A 938 1.79 -7.38 23.81
C GLY A 938 0.33 -7.82 23.67
N GLN A 939 -0.54 -7.45 24.62
CA GLN A 939 -1.94 -7.86 24.62
C GLN A 939 -2.82 -6.94 23.78
N SER A 940 -3.81 -7.53 23.10
CA SER A 940 -4.82 -6.84 22.30
C SER A 940 -6.15 -6.77 23.03
N VAL A 941 -6.92 -5.71 22.76
CA VAL A 941 -8.25 -5.46 23.32
C VAL A 941 -9.29 -5.84 22.29
N THR A 942 -10.22 -6.73 22.63
CA THR A 942 -11.31 -7.13 21.72
C THR A 942 -12.52 -6.24 21.92
N VAL A 943 -12.96 -5.57 20.87
CA VAL A 943 -14.17 -4.75 20.84
C VAL A 943 -15.16 -5.30 19.81
N PHE A 944 -16.44 -4.98 19.96
CA PHE A 944 -17.49 -5.36 19.02
C PHE A 944 -18.40 -4.16 18.78
N THR A 945 -18.86 -4.01 17.54
CA THR A 945 -19.87 -3.01 17.19
C THR A 945 -20.95 -3.54 16.23
N LYS A 946 -22.19 -3.07 16.37
CA LYS A 946 -23.30 -3.36 15.46
C LYS A 946 -23.44 -2.35 14.30
N ILE A 947 -22.71 -1.24 14.33
CA ILE A 947 -22.76 -0.19 13.30
C ILE A 947 -21.34 0.31 13.01
N PRO A 948 -21.07 0.96 11.87
CA PRO A 948 -19.84 1.71 11.66
C PRO A 948 -19.61 2.76 12.77
N ILE A 949 -18.49 2.66 13.47
CA ILE A 949 -18.13 3.49 14.64
C ILE A 949 -16.74 4.10 14.45
N VAL A 950 -16.51 5.30 14.97
CA VAL A 950 -15.17 5.84 15.25
C VAL A 950 -14.91 5.80 16.75
N ILE A 951 -13.80 5.16 17.15
CA ILE A 951 -13.26 5.32 18.51
C ILE A 951 -12.50 6.65 18.52
N GLN A 952 -13.11 7.66 19.11
CA GLN A 952 -12.65 9.05 19.06
C GLN A 952 -11.46 9.25 20.00
N SER A 953 -11.59 8.85 21.26
CA SER A 953 -10.56 9.02 22.28
C SER A 953 -10.66 7.98 23.39
N ALA A 954 -9.59 7.84 24.16
CA ALA A 954 -9.56 7.06 25.40
C ALA A 954 -8.62 7.70 26.43
N ARG A 955 -8.93 7.53 27.71
CA ARG A 955 -8.00 7.80 28.81
C ARG A 955 -6.97 6.67 28.90
N LEU A 956 -5.70 7.06 28.82
CA LEU A 956 -4.53 6.20 29.00
C LEU A 956 -3.75 6.63 30.24
N TYR A 957 -3.08 5.68 30.87
CA TYR A 957 -2.20 5.89 32.02
C TYR A 957 -0.80 5.42 31.61
N VAL A 958 0.20 6.30 31.72
CA VAL A 958 1.48 6.19 31.02
C VAL A 958 2.63 6.23 32.03
N GLY A 959 3.43 5.16 32.08
CA GLY A 959 4.52 5.01 33.05
C GLY A 959 5.82 5.68 32.61
N ASN A 960 6.08 5.68 31.30
CA ASN A 960 7.19 6.36 30.65
C ASN A 960 6.74 6.98 29.33
N ALA A 961 7.31 8.13 28.99
CA ALA A 961 7.04 8.78 27.72
C ALA A 961 7.64 7.99 26.54
N GLY A 962 7.13 8.25 25.34
CA GLY A 962 7.54 7.62 24.08
C GLY A 962 6.38 7.62 23.08
N ASN A 963 6.39 6.72 22.11
CA ASN A 963 5.30 6.62 21.12
C ASN A 963 4.59 5.27 21.21
N ILE A 964 3.28 5.27 20.98
CA ILE A 964 2.47 4.06 20.80
C ILE A 964 1.76 4.07 19.44
N SER A 965 1.53 2.90 18.87
CA SER A 965 0.69 2.71 17.68
C SER A 965 -0.47 1.80 18.06
N VAL A 966 -1.70 2.31 18.00
CA VAL A 966 -2.93 1.54 18.19
C VAL A 966 -3.46 1.14 16.81
N VAL A 967 -3.58 -0.16 16.55
CA VAL A 967 -4.02 -0.72 15.26
C VAL A 967 -5.31 -1.50 15.46
N ALA A 968 -6.38 -1.04 14.82
CA ALA A 968 -7.65 -1.75 14.75
C ALA A 968 -7.63 -2.75 13.59
N THR A 969 -7.69 -4.05 13.92
CA THR A 969 -7.87 -5.12 12.92
C THR A 969 -9.27 -5.72 13.02
N ASN A 970 -9.87 -6.09 11.89
CA ASN A 970 -11.17 -6.77 11.87
C ASN A 970 -11.03 -8.27 12.21
N ALA A 971 -12.12 -9.03 12.13
CA ALA A 971 -12.13 -10.47 12.40
C ALA A 971 -11.20 -11.29 11.48
N ASN A 972 -10.88 -10.79 10.28
CA ASN A 972 -9.95 -11.41 9.34
C ASN A 972 -8.47 -11.07 9.64
N GLY A 973 -8.22 -10.14 10.58
CA GLY A 973 -6.88 -9.61 10.87
C GLY A 973 -6.46 -8.46 9.96
N GLU A 974 -7.32 -8.01 9.05
CA GLU A 974 -7.07 -6.86 8.16
C GLU A 974 -7.05 -5.57 8.98
N GLU A 975 -6.00 -4.76 8.83
CA GLU A 975 -5.93 -3.41 9.42
C GLU A 975 -6.97 -2.51 8.76
N VAL A 976 -7.91 -2.00 9.56
CA VAL A 976 -8.96 -1.07 9.10
C VAL A 976 -8.69 0.38 9.52
N ALA A 977 -7.92 0.58 10.59
CA ALA A 977 -7.49 1.89 11.05
C ALA A 977 -6.25 1.79 11.96
N ARG A 978 -5.46 2.86 11.97
CA ARG A 978 -4.27 3.02 12.83
C ARG A 978 -4.21 4.42 13.40
N SER A 979 -3.69 4.52 14.62
CA SER A 979 -3.42 5.77 15.31
C SER A 979 -2.04 5.72 15.94
N ASN A 980 -1.15 6.61 15.52
CA ASN A 980 0.19 6.76 16.09
C ASN A 980 0.17 7.97 17.03
N ILE A 981 0.59 7.77 18.28
CA ILE A 981 0.39 8.74 19.36
C ILE A 981 1.67 8.86 20.18
N ALA A 982 2.25 10.05 20.24
CA ALA A 982 3.24 10.39 21.24
C ALA A 982 2.56 10.51 22.62
N VAL A 983 3.00 9.71 23.59
CA VAL A 983 2.45 9.67 24.95
C VAL A 983 3.42 10.28 25.95
N THR A 984 2.90 11.16 26.81
CA THR A 984 3.62 11.73 27.94
C THR A 984 3.34 10.90 29.20
N ALA A 985 4.35 10.65 30.02
CA ALA A 985 4.15 10.00 31.32
C ALA A 985 3.11 10.77 32.17
N THR A 986 2.16 10.03 32.74
CA THR A 986 1.11 10.56 33.65
C THR A 986 1.35 10.13 35.10
N ARG A 987 2.19 9.11 35.29
CA ARG A 987 2.74 8.67 36.58
C ARG A 987 3.54 9.80 37.24
N SER A 988 3.39 9.97 38.55
CA SER A 988 4.05 11.02 39.36
C SER A 988 5.58 10.97 39.27
N VAL A 989 6.14 9.78 39.13
CA VAL A 989 7.55 9.53 38.81
C VAL A 989 7.60 8.65 37.56
N ALA A 990 8.11 9.20 36.46
CA ALA A 990 8.30 8.47 35.22
C ALA A 990 9.39 7.39 35.36
N GLY A 991 9.20 6.23 34.74
CA GLY A 991 10.15 5.12 34.81
C GLY A 991 9.97 4.13 33.67
N SER A 992 11.06 3.81 32.99
CA SER A 992 11.09 2.85 31.88
C SER A 992 10.84 1.40 32.34
N GLY A 993 10.37 0.55 31.42
CA GLY A 993 10.12 -0.86 31.68
C GLY A 993 8.94 -1.13 32.63
N ALA A 994 9.04 -2.22 33.40
CA ALA A 994 8.01 -2.62 34.35
C ALA A 994 8.01 -1.73 35.59
N GLN A 995 6.87 -1.13 35.92
CA GLN A 995 6.70 -0.25 37.09
C GLN A 995 5.45 -0.64 37.89
N ASN A 996 5.54 -0.52 39.22
CA ASN A 996 4.41 -0.69 40.12
C ASN A 996 3.33 0.38 39.90
N ASP A 997 2.10 0.07 40.29
CA ASP A 997 0.99 1.04 40.28
C ASP A 997 1.37 2.33 41.02
N ASP A 998 0.83 3.44 40.55
CA ASP A 998 0.87 4.75 41.19
C ASP A 998 -0.57 5.17 41.42
N ILE A 999 -1.02 5.10 42.67
CA ILE A 999 -2.40 5.37 43.02
C ILE A 999 -2.80 6.85 42.79
N THR A 1000 -1.83 7.75 42.59
CA THR A 1000 -2.08 9.18 42.33
C THR A 1000 -2.27 9.52 40.85
N ASP A 1001 -1.80 8.67 39.93
CA ASP A 1001 -1.88 8.89 38.48
C ASP A 1001 -3.33 8.93 37.99
N GLN A 1002 -3.76 10.10 37.52
CA GLN A 1002 -5.11 10.36 36.98
C GLN A 1002 -5.28 9.98 35.50
N GLY A 1003 -4.18 9.68 34.80
CA GLY A 1003 -4.16 9.43 33.36
C GLY A 1003 -4.51 10.67 32.53
N ARG A 1004 -4.36 10.53 31.20
CA ARG A 1004 -4.63 11.61 30.23
C ARG A 1004 -5.49 11.06 29.09
N VAL A 1005 -6.41 11.87 28.57
CA VAL A 1005 -7.21 11.53 27.40
C VAL A 1005 -6.37 11.77 26.14
N TYR A 1006 -6.30 10.76 25.28
CA TYR A 1006 -5.65 10.81 23.97
C TYR A 1006 -6.67 10.54 22.87
N ASN A 1007 -6.60 11.31 21.79
CA ASN A 1007 -7.42 11.07 20.60
C ASN A 1007 -6.88 9.86 19.85
N LEU A 1008 -7.76 8.90 19.54
CA LEU A 1008 -7.44 7.70 18.77
C LEU A 1008 -7.92 7.83 17.32
N ASN A 1009 -9.12 8.38 17.09
CA ASN A 1009 -9.76 8.51 15.77
C ASN A 1009 -9.76 7.21 14.93
N LEU A 1010 -9.88 6.04 15.57
CA LEU A 1010 -9.86 4.75 14.89
C LEU A 1010 -11.23 4.44 14.29
N VAL A 1011 -11.32 4.45 12.96
CA VAL A 1011 -12.54 4.09 12.23
C VAL A 1011 -12.69 2.56 12.21
N LEU A 1012 -13.83 2.07 12.69
CA LEU A 1012 -14.31 0.71 12.53
C LEU A 1012 -15.42 0.75 11.46
N PRO A 1013 -15.09 0.52 10.17
CA PRO A 1013 -15.94 0.94 9.06
C PRO A 1013 -17.19 0.07 8.85
N GLN A 1014 -17.33 -1.06 9.55
CA GLN A 1014 -18.42 -2.01 9.39
C GLN A 1014 -18.88 -2.58 10.74
N PRO A 1015 -20.09 -3.14 10.85
CA PRO A 1015 -20.48 -3.99 11.97
C PRO A 1015 -19.54 -5.21 12.10
N GLY A 1016 -19.09 -5.53 13.31
CA GLY A 1016 -18.23 -6.69 13.54
C GLY A 1016 -17.44 -6.66 14.84
N THR A 1017 -16.64 -7.70 15.04
CA THR A 1017 -15.63 -7.78 16.11
C THR A 1017 -14.30 -7.30 15.57
N TYR A 1018 -13.62 -6.46 16.36
CA TYR A 1018 -12.31 -5.90 16.06
C TYR A 1018 -11.33 -6.14 17.21
N ARG A 1019 -10.03 -6.18 16.91
CA ARG A 1019 -8.95 -6.18 17.90
C ARG A 1019 -8.18 -4.87 17.81
N LEU A 1020 -8.00 -4.20 18.94
CA LEU A 1020 -7.13 -3.05 19.09
C LEU A 1020 -5.79 -3.55 19.64
N ASN A 1021 -4.77 -3.53 18.79
CA ASN A 1021 -3.42 -3.98 19.10
C ASN A 1021 -2.56 -2.75 19.41
N VAL A 1022 -1.72 -2.80 20.45
CA VAL A 1022 -0.84 -1.68 20.80
C VAL A 1022 0.61 -2.10 20.68
N SER A 1023 1.38 -1.37 19.88
CA SER A 1023 2.85 -1.46 19.85
C SER A 1023 3.49 -0.19 20.41
N TYR A 1024 4.76 -0.30 20.85
CA TYR A 1024 5.47 0.71 21.60
C TYR A 1024 6.82 1.00 20.92
N THR A 1025 7.20 2.27 20.84
CA THR A 1025 8.55 2.71 20.45
C THR A 1025 9.03 3.81 21.40
N ASN A 1026 10.32 4.13 21.36
CA ASN A 1026 10.95 5.15 22.20
C ASN A 1026 10.73 4.96 23.72
N GLY A 1027 10.58 3.71 24.17
CA GLY A 1027 10.48 3.37 25.59
C GLY A 1027 9.13 3.61 26.25
N ALA A 1028 8.06 3.93 25.51
CA ALA A 1028 6.72 4.13 26.08
C ALA A 1028 6.24 2.92 26.90
N THR A 1029 5.50 3.15 27.99
CA THR A 1029 4.84 2.10 28.79
C THR A 1029 3.43 2.50 29.17
N LEU A 1030 2.49 1.54 29.16
CA LEU A 1030 1.08 1.75 29.51
C LEU A 1030 0.68 0.91 30.71
N TYR A 1031 -0.30 1.40 31.47
CA TYR A 1031 -0.91 0.70 32.58
C TYR A 1031 -1.90 -0.39 32.15
N ARG A 1032 -1.93 -1.49 32.90
CA ARG A 1032 -2.98 -2.52 32.85
C ARG A 1032 -3.37 -2.92 34.28
N SER A 1033 -4.68 -3.10 34.52
CA SER A 1033 -5.18 -3.70 35.77
C SER A 1033 -5.05 -5.22 35.76
N ASN A 1034 -4.71 -5.79 36.92
CA ASN A 1034 -4.51 -7.24 37.12
C ASN A 1034 -5.18 -7.81 38.38
N ALA A 1035 -5.92 -6.99 39.14
CA ALA A 1035 -6.66 -7.41 40.31
C ALA A 1035 -8.04 -6.72 40.38
N GLY A 1036 -9.06 -7.45 40.84
CA GLY A 1036 -10.42 -6.92 40.98
C GLY A 1036 -11.21 -6.72 39.69
N VAL A 1037 -10.67 -7.13 38.53
CA VAL A 1037 -11.34 -6.96 37.23
C VAL A 1037 -12.56 -7.88 37.13
N ASN A 1038 -13.75 -7.27 37.06
CA ASN A 1038 -15.03 -7.91 36.82
C ASN A 1038 -15.89 -7.01 35.92
N GLY A 1039 -16.75 -7.57 35.07
CA GLY A 1039 -17.73 -6.80 34.27
C GLY A 1039 -17.62 -6.89 32.75
N TYR A 1040 -16.84 -7.80 32.18
CA TYR A 1040 -16.90 -8.07 30.74
C TYR A 1040 -18.26 -8.67 30.33
N PRO A 1041 -18.87 -8.26 29.19
CA PRO A 1041 -18.43 -7.21 28.29
C PRO A 1041 -18.77 -5.80 28.80
N PHE A 1042 -17.81 -4.87 28.77
CA PHE A 1042 -18.04 -3.48 29.17
C PHE A 1042 -18.62 -2.69 28.00
N GLY A 1043 -19.84 -2.18 28.14
CA GLY A 1043 -20.51 -1.37 27.12
C GLY A 1043 -21.98 -1.76 26.95
N ASN A 1044 -22.50 -1.65 25.74
CA ASN A 1044 -23.87 -1.98 25.42
C ASN A 1044 -23.98 -2.80 24.12
N ASP A 1045 -25.21 -3.00 23.68
CA ASP A 1045 -25.53 -3.78 22.48
C ASP A 1045 -25.00 -3.17 21.17
N VAL A 1046 -24.70 -1.87 21.12
CA VAL A 1046 -24.21 -1.18 19.90
C VAL A 1046 -22.69 -1.19 19.85
N PHE A 1047 -22.01 -1.00 20.98
CA PHE A 1047 -20.57 -1.13 21.10
C PHE A 1047 -20.17 -1.66 22.48
N SER A 1048 -19.25 -2.63 22.51
CA SER A 1048 -18.77 -3.24 23.74
C SER A 1048 -17.30 -3.67 23.66
N ILE A 1049 -16.56 -3.48 24.75
CA ILE A 1049 -15.24 -4.06 24.98
C ILE A 1049 -15.48 -5.45 25.58
N ARG A 1050 -15.23 -6.50 24.79
CA ARG A 1050 -15.63 -7.88 25.12
C ARG A 1050 -14.57 -8.70 25.83
N GLY A 1051 -13.30 -8.30 25.74
CA GLY A 1051 -12.20 -9.02 26.38
C GLY A 1051 -10.83 -8.50 25.97
N ASN A 1052 -9.82 -9.30 26.29
CA ASN A 1052 -8.44 -9.15 25.83
C ASN A 1052 -7.84 -10.55 25.59
N ASN A 1053 -6.59 -10.66 25.16
CA ASN A 1053 -5.91 -11.94 24.92
C ASN A 1053 -4.87 -12.32 25.99
N ALA A 1054 -4.98 -11.82 27.22
CA ALA A 1054 -4.06 -12.18 28.29
C ALA A 1054 -4.26 -13.61 28.79
N THR A 1055 -3.13 -14.28 29.07
CA THR A 1055 -3.05 -15.61 29.64
C THR A 1055 -2.33 -15.57 30.99
N LEU A 1056 -2.55 -16.57 31.84
CA LEU A 1056 -1.80 -16.74 33.08
C LEU A 1056 -0.52 -17.54 32.79
N ALA A 1057 0.65 -17.04 33.21
CA ALA A 1057 1.92 -17.75 33.00
C ALA A 1057 1.97 -19.11 33.72
N SER A 1058 1.26 -19.24 34.85
CA SER A 1058 1.08 -20.49 35.60
C SER A 1058 0.11 -21.47 34.94
N ASN A 1059 -0.78 -21.01 34.06
CA ASN A 1059 -1.68 -21.86 33.29
C ASN A 1059 -2.02 -21.20 31.94
N PRO A 1060 -1.17 -21.35 30.91
CA PRO A 1060 -1.38 -20.74 29.60
C PRO A 1060 -2.64 -21.23 28.85
N SER A 1061 -3.26 -22.33 29.29
CA SER A 1061 -4.50 -22.87 28.70
C SER A 1061 -5.79 -22.37 29.35
N ASP A 1062 -5.71 -21.52 30.39
CA ASP A 1062 -6.88 -20.88 30.98
C ASP A 1062 -7.52 -19.86 30.01
N THR A 1063 -8.54 -20.32 29.31
CA THR A 1063 -9.37 -19.49 28.39
C THR A 1063 -10.17 -18.38 29.09
N THR A 1064 -10.22 -18.36 30.43
CA THR A 1064 -10.88 -17.31 31.21
C THR A 1064 -9.92 -16.27 31.79
N ALA A 1065 -8.60 -16.51 31.70
CA ALA A 1065 -7.55 -15.65 32.24
C ALA A 1065 -7.71 -14.16 31.87
N TYR A 1066 -8.16 -13.85 30.66
CA TYR A 1066 -8.40 -12.47 30.20
C TYR A 1066 -9.35 -11.68 31.10
N ARG A 1067 -10.27 -12.34 31.81
CA ARG A 1067 -11.24 -11.70 32.70
C ARG A 1067 -10.60 -11.03 33.90
N SER A 1068 -9.45 -11.54 34.35
CA SER A 1068 -8.67 -10.99 35.46
C SER A 1068 -7.87 -9.73 35.10
N PHE A 1069 -7.93 -9.27 33.85
CA PHE A 1069 -7.12 -8.16 33.35
C PHE A 1069 -7.93 -7.14 32.57
N TYR A 1070 -7.53 -5.86 32.64
CA TYR A 1070 -8.09 -4.80 31.81
C TYR A 1070 -6.96 -3.98 31.15
N TYR A 1071 -7.10 -3.76 29.84
CA TYR A 1071 -6.13 -3.13 28.93
C TYR A 1071 -6.87 -2.23 27.94
N PHE A 1072 -6.25 -1.21 27.36
CA PHE A 1072 -5.54 -0.12 28.06
C PHE A 1072 -6.45 1.12 28.18
N PHE A 1073 -7.67 1.01 27.64
CA PHE A 1073 -8.50 2.11 27.20
C PHE A 1073 -9.62 2.33 28.22
N TYR A 1074 -9.48 3.38 29.03
CA TYR A 1074 -10.49 3.83 29.98
C TYR A 1074 -11.30 4.97 29.36
N ASP A 1075 -12.54 5.16 29.81
CA ASP A 1075 -13.46 6.21 29.34
C ASP A 1075 -13.49 6.38 27.80
N VAL A 1076 -13.70 5.27 27.07
CA VAL A 1076 -13.58 5.24 25.61
C VAL A 1076 -14.75 6.01 24.98
N LYS A 1077 -14.46 7.13 24.32
CA LYS A 1077 -15.46 7.92 23.61
C LYS A 1077 -15.63 7.36 22.20
N ILE A 1078 -16.88 7.09 21.83
CA ILE A 1078 -17.24 6.58 20.51
C ILE A 1078 -18.34 7.44 19.88
N GLY A 1079 -18.34 7.48 18.55
CA GLY A 1079 -19.45 8.02 17.74
C GLY A 1079 -19.65 7.19 16.48
N SER A 1080 -20.77 7.38 15.79
CA SER A 1080 -21.00 6.78 14.47
C SER A 1080 -19.98 7.27 13.45
N ASN A 1081 -19.72 6.46 12.42
CA ASN A 1081 -18.91 6.88 11.29
C ASN A 1081 -19.75 7.75 10.32
N GLY A 1082 -19.49 9.06 10.32
CA GLY A 1082 -20.24 10.07 9.55
C GLY A 1082 -20.93 11.10 10.44
N CYS A 1083 -21.46 12.16 9.84
CA CYS A 1083 -22.04 13.28 10.58
C CYS A 1083 -23.47 12.95 11.05
N PRO A 1084 -23.84 13.27 12.31
CA PRO A 1084 -25.18 12.98 12.83
C PRO A 1084 -26.23 13.92 12.21
N SER A 1085 -27.44 13.41 11.99
CA SER A 1085 -28.62 14.24 11.73
C SER A 1085 -28.91 15.15 12.93
N ALA A 1086 -29.25 16.42 12.67
CA ALA A 1086 -29.59 17.36 13.74
C ALA A 1086 -30.89 17.02 14.48
N ASN A 1087 -31.83 16.34 13.82
CA ASN A 1087 -33.10 15.89 14.39
C ASN A 1087 -33.45 14.50 13.85
N ARG A 1088 -34.19 13.71 14.63
CA ARG A 1088 -34.78 12.45 14.16
C ARG A 1088 -36.11 12.72 13.45
N VAL A 1089 -36.34 12.01 12.36
CA VAL A 1089 -37.56 12.12 11.55
C VAL A 1089 -38.56 11.05 12.03
N PRO A 1090 -39.82 11.41 12.38
CA PRO A 1090 -40.84 10.45 12.78
C PRO A 1090 -41.34 9.64 11.59
N VAL A 1091 -41.60 8.35 11.82
CA VAL A 1091 -42.04 7.36 10.82
C VAL A 1091 -43.22 6.58 11.38
N GLN A 1092 -44.39 6.75 10.79
CA GLN A 1092 -45.59 5.99 11.19
C GLN A 1092 -45.51 4.55 10.68
N VAL A 1093 -45.94 3.59 11.50
CA VAL A 1093 -46.18 2.22 11.00
C VAL A 1093 -47.44 2.20 10.16
N THR A 1094 -47.32 1.67 8.95
CA THR A 1094 -48.40 1.60 7.96
C THR A 1094 -48.53 0.18 7.41
N GLY A 1095 -49.68 -0.13 6.81
CA GLY A 1095 -49.94 -1.44 6.21
C GLY A 1095 -50.87 -1.34 5.00
N PRO A 1096 -51.10 -2.47 4.30
CA PRO A 1096 -52.06 -2.57 3.21
C PRO A 1096 -53.48 -2.31 3.73
N VAL A 1097 -54.21 -1.42 3.06
CA VAL A 1097 -55.60 -1.07 3.35
C VAL A 1097 -56.41 -1.21 2.08
N ILE A 1098 -57.60 -1.82 2.20
CA ILE A 1098 -58.59 -1.89 1.12
C ILE A 1098 -59.59 -0.74 1.31
N THR A 1099 -59.81 0.04 0.26
CA THR A 1099 -60.93 0.98 0.13
C THR A 1099 -61.81 0.57 -1.05
N GLN A 1100 -63.03 1.10 -1.15
CA GLN A 1100 -63.93 0.86 -2.28
C GLN A 1100 -64.26 2.16 -2.99
N ASN A 1101 -64.18 2.15 -4.32
CA ASN A 1101 -64.61 3.22 -5.20
C ASN A 1101 -65.53 2.65 -6.28
N GLY A 1102 -66.83 2.96 -6.21
CA GLY A 1102 -67.85 2.33 -7.05
C GLY A 1102 -67.90 0.81 -6.84
N THR A 1103 -67.73 0.04 -7.92
CA THR A 1103 -67.64 -1.43 -7.91
C THR A 1103 -66.22 -1.97 -7.73
N THR A 1104 -65.21 -1.10 -7.57
CA THR A 1104 -63.80 -1.47 -7.55
C THR A 1104 -63.24 -1.38 -6.13
N LEU A 1105 -62.56 -2.42 -5.68
CA LEU A 1105 -61.72 -2.37 -4.49
C LEU A 1105 -60.34 -1.82 -4.88
N GLN A 1106 -59.78 -0.95 -4.05
CA GLN A 1106 -58.50 -0.29 -4.27
C GLN A 1106 -57.57 -0.50 -3.07
N SER A 1107 -56.34 -0.89 -3.38
CA SER A 1107 -55.22 -0.97 -2.45
C SER A 1107 -54.57 0.41 -2.29
N ASN A 1108 -54.10 0.73 -1.08
CA ASN A 1108 -53.16 1.85 -0.88
C ASN A 1108 -51.72 1.54 -1.34
N GLN A 1109 -51.42 0.28 -1.69
CA GLN A 1109 -50.12 -0.17 -2.20
C GLN A 1109 -50.15 -0.25 -3.73
N ALA A 1110 -49.20 0.40 -4.40
CA ALA A 1110 -49.18 0.48 -5.87
C ALA A 1110 -48.78 -0.83 -6.58
N SER A 1111 -48.03 -1.71 -5.90
CA SER A 1111 -47.46 -2.95 -6.47
C SER A 1111 -47.39 -4.06 -5.43
N ASN A 1112 -47.01 -5.27 -5.87
CA ASN A 1112 -46.83 -6.49 -5.05
C ASN A 1112 -48.06 -6.92 -4.24
N ASN A 1113 -49.25 -6.57 -4.73
CA ASN A 1113 -50.52 -6.99 -4.16
C ASN A 1113 -50.84 -8.45 -4.56
N GLN A 1114 -51.57 -9.15 -3.69
CA GLN A 1114 -52.29 -10.38 -4.02
C GLN A 1114 -53.64 -10.36 -3.29
N TRP A 1115 -54.73 -10.43 -4.04
CA TRP A 1115 -56.09 -10.43 -3.49
C TRP A 1115 -56.54 -11.84 -3.09
N TYR A 1116 -57.31 -11.92 -2.01
CA TYR A 1116 -57.93 -13.11 -1.45
C TYR A 1116 -59.42 -12.89 -1.25
N LEU A 1117 -60.22 -13.94 -1.40
CA LEU A 1117 -61.64 -13.99 -1.08
C LEU A 1117 -61.90 -15.14 -0.10
N ASN A 1118 -62.51 -14.84 1.05
CA ASN A 1118 -62.83 -15.80 2.11
C ASN A 1118 -61.62 -16.67 2.51
N GLY A 1119 -60.42 -16.09 2.51
CA GLY A 1119 -59.15 -16.77 2.80
C GLY A 1119 -58.52 -17.53 1.62
N VAL A 1120 -59.22 -17.68 0.48
CA VAL A 1120 -58.73 -18.36 -0.73
C VAL A 1120 -58.08 -17.36 -1.68
N ILE A 1121 -56.94 -17.73 -2.28
CA ILE A 1121 -56.21 -16.87 -3.24
C ILE A 1121 -57.00 -16.68 -4.54
N ILE A 1122 -57.05 -15.45 -5.05
CA ILE A 1122 -57.62 -15.14 -6.35
C ILE A 1122 -56.49 -15.14 -7.38
N GLN A 1123 -56.36 -16.22 -8.15
CA GLN A 1123 -55.25 -16.43 -9.08
C GLN A 1123 -55.12 -15.26 -10.08
N GLY A 1124 -53.91 -14.72 -10.22
CA GLY A 1124 -53.59 -13.59 -11.10
C GLY A 1124 -54.07 -12.21 -10.64
N ALA A 1125 -54.81 -12.10 -9.52
CA ALA A 1125 -55.26 -10.81 -9.00
C ALA A 1125 -54.15 -10.10 -8.21
N THR A 1126 -53.28 -9.39 -8.93
CA THR A 1126 -52.12 -8.65 -8.36
C THR A 1126 -52.13 -7.14 -8.63
N SER A 1127 -53.13 -6.64 -9.35
CA SER A 1127 -53.35 -5.21 -9.60
C SER A 1127 -53.64 -4.44 -8.29
N PRO A 1128 -53.23 -3.16 -8.16
CA PRO A 1128 -53.66 -2.29 -7.05
C PRO A 1128 -55.17 -2.03 -7.03
N THR A 1129 -55.89 -2.32 -8.12
CA THR A 1129 -57.36 -2.28 -8.19
C THR A 1129 -57.92 -3.64 -8.60
N PHE A 1130 -59.04 -4.04 -7.99
CA PHE A 1130 -59.72 -5.30 -8.27
C PHE A 1130 -61.24 -5.09 -8.33
N ILE A 1131 -61.91 -5.59 -9.37
CA ILE A 1131 -63.37 -5.54 -9.52
C ILE A 1131 -63.94 -6.89 -9.07
N PRO A 1132 -64.57 -6.99 -7.88
CA PRO A 1132 -65.00 -8.27 -7.36
C PRO A 1132 -66.21 -8.83 -8.10
N GLN A 1133 -66.08 -10.08 -8.52
CA GLN A 1133 -67.12 -10.76 -9.31
C GLN A 1133 -68.26 -11.35 -8.47
N GLN A 1134 -68.10 -11.41 -7.15
CA GLN A 1134 -69.05 -11.96 -6.18
C GLN A 1134 -68.91 -11.28 -4.80
N SER A 1135 -69.95 -11.34 -3.97
CA SER A 1135 -69.94 -10.81 -2.61
C SER A 1135 -69.11 -11.69 -1.66
N GLY A 1136 -68.44 -11.09 -0.68
CA GLY A 1136 -67.68 -11.84 0.34
C GLY A 1136 -66.59 -11.02 1.04
N ASN A 1137 -65.77 -11.70 1.83
CA ASN A 1137 -64.71 -11.10 2.63
C ASN A 1137 -63.39 -11.07 1.85
N TYR A 1138 -62.98 -9.88 1.43
CA TYR A 1138 -61.74 -9.66 0.70
C TYR A 1138 -60.60 -9.31 1.64
N GLN A 1139 -59.41 -9.83 1.35
CA GLN A 1139 -58.17 -9.44 2.01
C GLN A 1139 -57.09 -9.23 0.97
N LEU A 1140 -56.15 -8.37 1.31
CA LEU A 1140 -55.02 -8.02 0.49
C LEU A 1140 -53.75 -8.45 1.22
N ARG A 1141 -52.90 -9.26 0.58
CA ARG A 1141 -51.53 -9.47 1.03
C ARG A 1141 -50.61 -8.63 0.17
N ASN A 1142 -49.70 -7.91 0.80
CA ASN A 1142 -48.68 -7.13 0.12
C ASN A 1142 -47.31 -7.68 0.49
N VAL A 1143 -46.56 -8.15 -0.52
CA VAL A 1143 -45.23 -8.74 -0.31
C VAL A 1143 -44.16 -7.69 -0.62
N GLN A 1144 -43.47 -7.21 0.40
CA GLN A 1144 -42.36 -6.28 0.25
C GLN A 1144 -41.20 -6.97 -0.48
N VAL A 1145 -40.33 -6.18 -1.13
CA VAL A 1145 -39.16 -6.69 -1.88
C VAL A 1145 -38.22 -7.53 -1.01
N THR A 1146 -38.25 -7.32 0.31
CA THR A 1146 -37.50 -8.06 1.34
C THR A 1146 -38.14 -9.40 1.73
N GLY A 1147 -39.28 -9.78 1.14
CA GLY A 1147 -40.04 -10.99 1.47
C GLY A 1147 -41.05 -10.84 2.61
N CYS A 1148 -41.07 -9.70 3.31
CA CYS A 1148 -42.05 -9.39 4.36
C CYS A 1148 -43.48 -9.31 3.79
N THR A 1149 -44.40 -10.13 4.29
CA THR A 1149 -45.81 -10.11 3.92
C THR A 1149 -46.63 -9.34 4.95
N ALA A 1150 -47.19 -8.21 4.55
CA ALA A 1150 -48.18 -7.47 5.32
C ALA A 1150 -49.60 -7.82 4.83
N VAL A 1151 -50.58 -7.90 5.72
CA VAL A 1151 -51.96 -8.32 5.43
C VAL A 1151 -52.95 -7.23 5.83
N SER A 1152 -53.91 -6.95 4.96
CA SER A 1152 -54.95 -5.97 5.28
C SER A 1152 -55.95 -6.50 6.29
N PRO A 1153 -56.61 -5.60 7.05
CA PRO A 1153 -57.91 -5.91 7.64
C PRO A 1153 -58.87 -6.51 6.60
N VAL A 1154 -59.81 -7.33 7.07
CA VAL A 1154 -60.86 -7.92 6.22
C VAL A 1154 -61.80 -6.82 5.72
N TYR A 1155 -62.06 -6.80 4.41
CA TYR A 1155 -63.01 -5.89 3.77
C TYR A 1155 -64.18 -6.67 3.17
N THR A 1156 -65.39 -6.50 3.69
CA THR A 1156 -66.59 -7.15 3.14
C THR A 1156 -67.14 -6.38 1.94
N TYR A 1157 -67.12 -6.99 0.75
CA TYR A 1157 -67.71 -6.42 -0.48
C TYR A 1157 -69.04 -7.09 -0.84
N ILE A 1158 -69.95 -6.30 -1.43
CA ILE A 1158 -71.29 -6.74 -1.85
C ILE A 1158 -71.50 -6.33 -3.31
N LYS A 1159 -71.79 -7.29 -4.19
CA LYS A 1159 -72.07 -7.03 -5.61
C LYS A 1159 -73.54 -6.63 -5.80
N ALA A 1160 -73.78 -5.50 -6.47
CA ALA A 1160 -75.13 -4.93 -6.65
C ALA A 1160 -76.10 -5.85 -7.41
N ASP A 1161 -75.59 -6.66 -8.34
CA ASP A 1161 -76.42 -7.50 -9.22
C ASP A 1161 -76.91 -8.81 -8.55
N ALA A 1162 -76.44 -9.11 -7.33
CA ALA A 1162 -76.86 -10.28 -6.54
C ALA A 1162 -78.16 -10.03 -5.74
N VAL A 1163 -78.83 -8.90 -5.96
CA VAL A 1163 -80.04 -8.48 -5.25
C VAL A 1163 -81.27 -9.20 -5.83
N VAL A 1164 -81.76 -10.21 -5.10
CA VAL A 1164 -83.07 -10.80 -5.36
C VAL A 1164 -84.17 -9.86 -4.85
N ASN A 1165 -84.87 -9.21 -5.78
CA ASN A 1165 -85.96 -8.24 -5.57
C ASN A 1165 -86.81 -8.46 -4.31
N THR A 1166 -86.49 -7.77 -3.21
CA THR A 1166 -87.28 -7.60 -1.98
C THR A 1166 -86.82 -6.31 -1.24
N PRO A 1167 -87.51 -5.80 -0.19
CA PRO A 1167 -87.65 -4.35 0.04
C PRO A 1167 -86.38 -3.48 0.04
N THR A 1168 -86.48 -2.36 -0.71
CA THR A 1168 -85.41 -1.38 -0.92
C THR A 1168 -84.96 -0.61 0.33
N GLU A 1169 -85.76 -0.59 1.41
CA GLU A 1169 -85.46 0.18 2.62
C GLU A 1169 -84.18 -0.30 3.34
N ILE A 1170 -84.08 -1.61 3.60
CA ILE A 1170 -82.92 -2.21 4.30
C ILE A 1170 -81.92 -2.91 3.38
N LYS A 1171 -82.14 -2.87 2.05
CA LYS A 1171 -81.30 -3.55 1.04
C LYS A 1171 -81.09 -5.04 1.34
N LEU A 1172 -82.16 -5.73 1.77
CA LEU A 1172 -82.12 -7.14 2.12
C LEU A 1172 -81.66 -8.00 0.94
N THR A 1173 -80.56 -8.71 1.13
CA THR A 1173 -79.90 -9.53 0.12
C THR A 1173 -79.64 -10.92 0.71
N ALA A 1174 -80.14 -11.97 0.05
CA ALA A 1174 -79.92 -13.35 0.48
C ALA A 1174 -79.26 -14.14 -0.66
N TYR A 1175 -78.14 -14.82 -0.41
CA TYR A 1175 -77.36 -15.48 -1.46
C TYR A 1175 -76.54 -16.69 -0.97
N PRO A 1176 -76.30 -17.70 -1.83
CA PRO A 1176 -76.93 -17.89 -3.14
C PRO A 1176 -78.42 -18.26 -3.01
N VAL A 1177 -79.21 -17.94 -4.04
CA VAL A 1177 -80.58 -18.46 -4.21
C VAL A 1177 -80.73 -18.89 -5.67
N PRO A 1178 -80.89 -20.20 -5.97
CA PRO A 1178 -81.00 -21.32 -5.04
C PRO A 1178 -79.73 -21.60 -4.21
N THR A 1179 -79.90 -22.18 -3.02
CA THR A 1179 -78.81 -22.68 -2.16
C THR A 1179 -78.97 -24.18 -1.89
N ALA A 1180 -77.85 -24.89 -1.73
CA ALA A 1180 -77.83 -26.30 -1.31
C ALA A 1180 -77.26 -26.50 0.11
N THR A 1181 -76.49 -25.53 0.64
CA THR A 1181 -75.74 -25.71 1.88
C THR A 1181 -75.86 -24.52 2.82
N ASP A 1182 -75.27 -23.38 2.47
CA ASP A 1182 -75.27 -22.17 3.28
C ASP A 1182 -76.06 -21.05 2.56
N LEU A 1183 -76.88 -20.32 3.30
CA LEU A 1183 -77.57 -19.12 2.87
C LEU A 1183 -77.03 -17.91 3.65
N ASN A 1184 -76.27 -17.05 2.98
CA ASN A 1184 -75.89 -15.76 3.54
C ASN A 1184 -77.09 -14.83 3.48
N VAL A 1185 -77.38 -14.12 4.57
CA VAL A 1185 -78.42 -13.10 4.66
C VAL A 1185 -77.79 -11.82 5.16
N SER A 1186 -77.89 -10.77 4.37
CA SER A 1186 -77.34 -9.46 4.70
C SER A 1186 -78.32 -8.32 4.44
N PHE A 1187 -78.25 -7.28 5.27
CA PHE A 1187 -79.06 -6.07 5.17
C PHE A 1187 -78.43 -4.92 5.96
N VAL A 1188 -78.94 -3.71 5.80
CA VAL A 1188 -78.57 -2.53 6.59
C VAL A 1188 -79.68 -2.22 7.59
N ALA A 1189 -79.35 -2.23 8.88
CA ALA A 1189 -80.21 -1.69 9.93
C ALA A 1189 -80.01 -0.16 9.98
N PRO A 1190 -81.06 0.66 9.76
CA PRO A 1190 -80.92 2.12 9.78
C PRO A 1190 -80.70 2.69 11.19
N GLU A 1191 -81.16 1.98 12.21
CA GLU A 1191 -81.03 2.30 13.63
C GLU A 1191 -80.82 1.01 14.45
N ALA A 1192 -80.48 1.14 15.73
CA ALA A 1192 -80.35 -0.03 16.62
C ALA A 1192 -81.74 -0.60 16.96
N ALA A 1193 -81.92 -1.90 16.76
CA ALA A 1193 -83.23 -2.55 16.88
C ALA A 1193 -83.14 -4.05 17.21
N ASP A 1194 -84.22 -4.60 17.76
CA ASP A 1194 -84.39 -6.03 17.92
C ASP A 1194 -84.64 -6.70 16.56
N LEU A 1195 -83.84 -7.70 16.25
CA LEU A 1195 -83.91 -8.55 15.07
C LEU A 1195 -84.56 -9.89 15.43
N THR A 1196 -85.53 -10.34 14.63
CA THR A 1196 -85.91 -11.76 14.50
C THR A 1196 -85.72 -12.22 13.06
N LEU A 1197 -84.90 -13.23 12.85
CA LEU A 1197 -84.58 -13.80 11.54
C LEU A 1197 -85.11 -15.23 11.45
N SER A 1198 -86.11 -15.45 10.61
CA SER A 1198 -86.82 -16.73 10.45
C SER A 1198 -86.75 -17.26 9.02
N LEU A 1199 -86.76 -18.58 8.83
CA LEU A 1199 -86.98 -19.24 7.54
C LEU A 1199 -88.25 -20.10 7.63
N ILE A 1200 -89.21 -19.90 6.74
CA ILE A 1200 -90.58 -20.45 6.83
C ILE A 1200 -90.90 -21.26 5.57
N SER A 1201 -91.45 -22.47 5.70
CA SER A 1201 -91.84 -23.30 4.56
C SER A 1201 -93.13 -22.82 3.89
N THR A 1202 -93.46 -23.35 2.70
CA THR A 1202 -94.74 -23.08 2.03
C THR A 1202 -95.96 -23.60 2.80
N GLN A 1203 -95.79 -24.47 3.79
CA GLN A 1203 -96.86 -24.90 4.72
C GLN A 1203 -96.99 -23.99 5.94
N GLY A 1204 -96.23 -22.89 6.01
CA GLY A 1204 -96.23 -21.95 7.14
C GLY A 1204 -95.41 -22.39 8.35
N GLN A 1205 -94.66 -23.50 8.25
CA GLN A 1205 -93.81 -23.98 9.35
C GLN A 1205 -92.48 -23.21 9.40
N GLU A 1206 -92.15 -22.66 10.56
CA GLU A 1206 -90.86 -21.99 10.80
C GLU A 1206 -89.76 -23.05 11.04
N VAL A 1207 -88.87 -23.24 10.06
CA VAL A 1207 -87.79 -24.26 10.08
C VAL A 1207 -86.46 -23.72 10.63
N TYR A 1208 -86.33 -22.39 10.71
CA TYR A 1208 -85.22 -21.70 11.35
C TYR A 1208 -85.74 -20.44 12.03
N SER A 1209 -85.19 -20.11 13.20
CA SER A 1209 -85.46 -18.87 13.92
C SER A 1209 -84.21 -18.45 14.68
N SER A 1210 -83.90 -17.16 14.69
CA SER A 1210 -82.91 -16.56 15.59
C SER A 1210 -83.34 -15.16 15.99
N LYS A 1211 -82.92 -14.72 17.18
CA LYS A 1211 -83.20 -13.38 17.72
C LYS A 1211 -81.91 -12.75 18.23
N ALA A 1212 -81.75 -11.46 17.99
CA ALA A 1212 -80.60 -10.67 18.44
C ALA A 1212 -81.00 -9.21 18.61
N ASN A 1213 -80.34 -8.48 19.50
CA ASN A 1213 -80.35 -7.02 19.44
C ASN A 1213 -79.17 -6.56 18.57
N ILE A 1214 -79.41 -5.71 17.58
CA ILE A 1214 -78.36 -5.27 16.63
C ILE A 1214 -78.27 -3.74 16.59
N GLN A 1215 -77.06 -3.23 16.36
CA GLN A 1215 -76.80 -1.80 16.22
C GLN A 1215 -77.07 -1.32 14.79
N ALA A 1216 -77.22 0.00 14.62
CA ALA A 1216 -77.29 0.63 13.31
C ALA A 1216 -76.04 0.29 12.47
N GLY A 1217 -76.23 -0.10 11.21
CA GLY A 1217 -75.14 -0.49 10.31
C GLY A 1217 -75.45 -1.75 9.50
N PHE A 1218 -74.40 -2.32 8.90
CA PHE A 1218 -74.53 -3.53 8.07
C PHE A 1218 -74.55 -4.80 8.93
N TYR A 1219 -75.54 -5.65 8.70
CA TYR A 1219 -75.70 -6.95 9.35
C TYR A 1219 -75.53 -8.07 8.32
N ASN A 1220 -74.87 -9.17 8.72
CA ASN A 1220 -74.71 -10.37 7.92
C ASN A 1220 -74.79 -11.62 8.82
N ASN A 1221 -75.47 -12.66 8.37
CA ASN A 1221 -75.63 -13.93 9.08
C ASN A 1221 -75.69 -15.10 8.07
N VAL A 1222 -75.29 -16.30 8.47
CA VAL A 1222 -75.28 -17.49 7.62
C VAL A 1222 -76.23 -18.55 8.19
N ILE A 1223 -77.28 -18.87 7.44
CA ILE A 1223 -78.24 -19.93 7.77
C ILE A 1223 -77.80 -21.20 7.03
N ARG A 1224 -77.43 -22.25 7.77
CA ARG A 1224 -77.16 -23.58 7.19
C ARG A 1224 -78.48 -24.26 6.82
N VAL A 1225 -78.66 -24.61 5.56
CA VAL A 1225 -79.89 -25.20 5.00
C VAL A 1225 -79.78 -26.70 4.70
N ASN A 1226 -78.61 -27.34 4.89
CA ASN A 1226 -78.37 -28.77 4.61
C ASN A 1226 -79.50 -29.71 5.10
N ASN A 1227 -80.02 -29.42 6.30
CA ASN A 1227 -80.99 -30.23 7.02
C ASN A 1227 -82.45 -29.93 6.64
N PHE A 1228 -82.71 -28.90 5.82
CA PHE A 1228 -84.05 -28.57 5.33
C PHE A 1228 -84.40 -29.42 4.10
N ALA A 1229 -85.68 -29.47 3.73
CA ALA A 1229 -86.12 -30.16 2.52
C ALA A 1229 -85.79 -29.31 1.28
N ALA A 1230 -85.69 -29.95 0.11
CA ALA A 1230 -85.66 -29.18 -1.14
C ALA A 1230 -87.05 -28.53 -1.35
N GLY A 1231 -87.10 -27.23 -1.66
CA GLY A 1231 -88.35 -26.49 -1.76
C GLY A 1231 -88.20 -24.98 -1.75
N THR A 1232 -89.33 -24.29 -1.88
CA THR A 1232 -89.40 -22.83 -1.68
C THR A 1232 -89.63 -22.52 -0.21
N TYR A 1233 -88.90 -21.53 0.29
CA TYR A 1233 -89.01 -20.99 1.64
C TYR A 1233 -89.19 -19.46 1.57
N VAL A 1234 -89.76 -18.88 2.63
CA VAL A 1234 -89.80 -17.44 2.86
C VAL A 1234 -88.83 -17.13 4.00
N LEU A 1235 -87.77 -16.40 3.69
CA LEU A 1235 -87.00 -15.69 4.70
C LEU A 1235 -87.85 -14.56 5.24
N ARG A 1236 -87.96 -14.41 6.55
CA ARG A 1236 -88.64 -13.31 7.23
C ARG A 1236 -87.66 -12.63 8.19
N VAL A 1237 -87.48 -11.33 8.01
CA VAL A 1237 -86.62 -10.47 8.84
C VAL A 1237 -87.53 -9.47 9.53
N ILE A 1238 -87.69 -9.58 10.85
CA ILE A 1238 -88.37 -8.57 11.67
C ILE A 1238 -87.29 -7.69 12.27
N LEU A 1239 -87.34 -6.39 12.02
CA LEU A 1239 -86.41 -5.42 12.60
C LEU A 1239 -87.23 -4.32 13.30
N GLY A 1240 -87.17 -4.29 14.63
CA GLY A 1240 -88.09 -3.51 15.45
C GLY A 1240 -89.53 -3.96 15.21
N GLN A 1241 -90.38 -3.06 14.69
CA GLN A 1241 -91.77 -3.36 14.31
C GLN A 1241 -91.96 -3.65 12.81
N LYS A 1242 -90.92 -3.48 11.97
CA LYS A 1242 -91.02 -3.68 10.52
C LYS A 1242 -90.71 -5.12 10.14
N VAL A 1243 -91.48 -5.67 9.20
CA VAL A 1243 -91.29 -7.03 8.67
C VAL A 1243 -90.91 -6.96 7.20
N TYR A 1244 -89.76 -7.54 6.89
CA TYR A 1244 -89.26 -7.75 5.54
C TYR A 1244 -89.27 -9.25 5.25
N SER A 1245 -89.37 -9.63 3.98
CA SER A 1245 -89.28 -11.02 3.58
C SER A 1245 -88.58 -11.16 2.24
N ALA A 1246 -88.06 -12.36 1.94
CA ALA A 1246 -87.43 -12.71 0.67
C ALA A 1246 -87.74 -14.17 0.30
N LYS A 1247 -87.91 -14.46 -1.00
CA LYS A 1247 -88.09 -15.83 -1.49
C LYS A 1247 -86.75 -16.55 -1.56
N ILE A 1248 -86.65 -17.67 -0.85
CA ILE A 1248 -85.50 -18.57 -0.86
C ILE A 1248 -85.89 -19.86 -1.57
N ILE A 1249 -84.95 -20.46 -2.30
CA ILE A 1249 -85.10 -21.78 -2.90
C ILE A 1249 -83.97 -22.64 -2.35
N VAL A 1250 -84.32 -23.72 -1.65
CA VAL A 1250 -83.37 -24.74 -1.21
C VAL A 1250 -83.42 -25.87 -2.23
N VAL A 1251 -82.27 -26.24 -2.78
CA VAL A 1251 -82.08 -27.38 -3.70
C VAL A 1251 -81.23 -28.45 -3.01
N LYS A 1252 -81.23 -29.67 -3.54
CA LYS A 1252 -80.36 -30.77 -3.13
C LYS A 1252 -79.77 -31.44 -4.36
#